data_AF-A0AAP0WYS8-F1
#
_entry.id   AF-A0AAP0WYS8-F1
#
_cell.length_a   1.000
_cell.length_b   1.000
_cell.length_c   1.000
_cell.angle_alpha   90.00
_cell.angle_beta   90.00
_cell.angle_gamma   90.00
#
_symmetry.space_group_name_H-M   'P 1'
#
loop_
_entity.id
_entity.type
_entity.pdbx_description
1 polymer ?
#
loop_
_entity_poly.entity_id
_entity_poly.type
_entity_poly.pdbx_seq_one_letter_code
_entity_poly.pdbx_strand_id
1 'polypeptide(L)'
;MDCLISLAPAMDVKDARDQFENILSALENNAVRLEAEKKELEHREKELQKREADNESERKKLSDERIKREREMEKRRKMIIQLEKTLEAKHAVELGIERMKEAVQGMECMAENGDMELKKMMDTILQELKETKGKLNVLEALNPALIVKEHRLNDELQNERATSRQDKAYEELCRLAEYQKIEKEKLLKKIVELERQLIDKQPLEVEIERLKGALQVMKRTREDQDIDVKKKMDAIVGDLKQKEDDLEGLKLLNQVLIVQECKSNDELQEARKEIINGLKELSSCSSIGVKRMGELNSKPFHAACRRKYPDDEADEKAVELCSLWEEYLRDPNWYPFKVITVEGGSEEVIDEEDEKLKDLKEEFGDEVYKAVTTALMEMNEYNPSGRYIISELWNFKEGRRATLKEGGSFILKQWKSFKRRRGSVMENVDAEGIQQPPIQTENPNLNNANELFVWPWVGIVANIPVEWKDSRYVGESGTKLKEDLTKKGFNPLRVHPLWSYKGHSGFATIEFTKDWDGLKNAVMFEKSFETDHRGKSDWCNSENRRRDVLYGWIAREDDYNSKDLIGEHLRKCRDLKSISDLEADDNRKTTKLVSKLASVIEVKNMKLEEMKSKFNQTSISLSNLIRQKDEMLQVYNEELRKLQQNARNHYQNIFFEHEKIKSQLEAQRKELEQRGKELEKRQAKNENEILNLYHEKTMNERATLEQEKASENVFRLAQDQKREKEELHKRVVKLEKELDAKQALELEIERLRGAMQVMKHMGEDGDIEILEKMDRIQNDLKKKVEELNAQEELRQTLIVRERRSNDELQEARKELINGLMERSSRVIGIKKMGDLDNKPFYTATKRIYSDEDAEEKAAELCSLWEDYLRDPSWHPFKIITAEGSSKEIIDEEDEKLKDLKEYGEEVYQAMTTALAEMNEYNPSGRYVIPEMWNHREGRKATLREGVSYILKLWKVHKRKKN
;
A
#
# COMPACT_ATOMS: atom_id res chain seq x y z
N MET A 1 -18.01 -8.36 97.16
CA MET A 1 -18.78 -9.55 97.57
C MET A 1 -19.98 -9.13 98.41
N ASP A 2 -19.78 -8.36 99.48
CA ASP A 2 -20.76 -8.10 100.54
C ASP A 2 -22.13 -7.54 100.06
N CYS A 3 -22.18 -6.77 98.97
CA CYS A 3 -23.44 -6.26 98.40
C CYS A 3 -24.28 -7.30 97.62
N LEU A 4 -23.77 -8.51 97.34
CA LEU A 4 -24.49 -9.56 96.60
C LEU A 4 -25.07 -10.66 97.50
N ILE A 5 -24.72 -10.68 98.79
CA ILE A 5 -25.14 -11.72 99.74
C ILE A 5 -26.59 -11.47 100.26
N SER A 6 -27.14 -10.28 100.03
CA SER A 6 -28.42 -9.82 100.60
C SER A 6 -29.67 -10.06 99.74
N LEU A 7 -29.54 -10.55 98.49
CA LEU A 7 -30.63 -10.47 97.49
C LEU A 7 -30.89 -11.76 96.66
N ALA A 8 -30.49 -12.94 97.13
CA ALA A 8 -30.82 -14.20 96.45
C ALA A 8 -31.09 -15.39 97.39
N PRO A 9 -32.32 -15.93 97.45
CA PRO A 9 -32.56 -17.30 97.90
C PRO A 9 -32.33 -18.29 96.76
N ALA A 10 -31.69 -19.44 97.07
CA ALA A 10 -31.42 -20.59 96.18
C ALA A 10 -30.34 -20.40 95.08
N MET A 11 -29.07 -20.50 95.48
CA MET A 11 -27.96 -21.00 94.65
C MET A 11 -26.98 -21.76 95.56
N ASP A 12 -26.33 -22.82 95.07
CA ASP A 12 -25.32 -23.54 95.86
C ASP A 12 -24.01 -22.71 95.92
N VAL A 13 -23.50 -22.55 97.13
CA VAL A 13 -22.28 -21.81 97.44
C VAL A 13 -21.05 -22.46 96.79
N LYS A 14 -21.10 -23.77 96.52
CA LYS A 14 -19.99 -24.48 95.87
C LYS A 14 -19.88 -24.18 94.37
N ASP A 15 -20.96 -24.34 93.60
CA ASP A 15 -20.96 -24.05 92.16
C ASP A 15 -20.60 -22.58 91.88
N ALA A 16 -21.09 -21.66 92.70
CA ALA A 16 -20.73 -20.24 92.60
C ALA A 16 -19.22 -20.01 92.77
N ARG A 17 -18.57 -20.75 93.69
CA ARG A 17 -17.12 -20.64 93.94
C ARG A 17 -16.31 -21.23 92.79
N ASP A 18 -16.67 -22.42 92.32
CA ASP A 18 -15.96 -23.11 91.25
C ASP A 18 -16.10 -22.33 89.92
N GLN A 19 -17.21 -21.64 89.68
CA GLN A 19 -17.35 -20.68 88.57
C GLN A 19 -16.46 -19.43 88.74
N PHE A 20 -16.34 -18.87 89.96
CA PHE A 20 -15.49 -17.70 90.22
C PHE A 20 -14.00 -18.00 90.03
N GLU A 21 -13.49 -19.17 90.43
CA GLU A 21 -12.08 -19.53 90.19
C GLU A 21 -11.78 -19.76 88.69
N ASN A 22 -12.72 -20.33 87.92
CA ASN A 22 -12.60 -20.43 86.46
C ASN A 22 -12.55 -19.03 85.78
N ILE A 23 -13.38 -18.08 86.24
CA ILE A 23 -13.36 -16.69 85.74
C ILE A 23 -12.04 -15.99 86.09
N LEU A 24 -11.53 -16.18 87.32
CA LEU A 24 -10.23 -15.64 87.73
C LEU A 24 -9.09 -16.20 86.86
N SER A 25 -9.03 -17.51 86.65
CA SER A 25 -8.00 -18.12 85.80
C SER A 25 -8.09 -17.64 84.35
N ALA A 26 -9.31 -17.44 83.81
CA ALA A 26 -9.48 -16.86 82.48
C ALA A 26 -9.00 -15.40 82.40
N LEU A 27 -9.20 -14.60 83.45
CA LEU A 27 -8.72 -13.22 83.53
C LEU A 27 -7.19 -13.15 83.66
N GLU A 28 -6.57 -14.01 84.47
CA GLU A 28 -5.10 -14.08 84.59
C GLU A 28 -4.43 -14.49 83.27
N ASN A 29 -4.98 -15.50 82.57
CA ASN A 29 -4.49 -15.91 81.26
C ASN A 29 -4.64 -14.79 80.21
N ASN A 30 -5.76 -14.04 80.22
CA ASN A 30 -5.93 -12.87 79.35
C ASN A 30 -4.95 -11.73 79.70
N ALA A 31 -4.65 -11.49 80.99
CA ALA A 31 -3.68 -10.49 81.40
C ALA A 31 -2.26 -10.82 80.94
N VAL A 32 -1.85 -12.09 81.02
CA VAL A 32 -0.57 -12.57 80.46
C VAL A 32 -0.51 -12.38 78.95
N ARG A 33 -1.62 -12.66 78.23
CA ARG A 33 -1.68 -12.47 76.77
C ARG A 33 -1.61 -10.98 76.37
N LEU A 34 -2.31 -10.10 77.07
CA LEU A 34 -2.26 -8.65 76.84
C LEU A 34 -0.87 -8.06 77.09
N GLU A 35 -0.14 -8.52 78.11
CA GLU A 35 1.23 -8.06 78.38
C GLU A 35 2.25 -8.64 77.36
N ALA A 36 1.91 -9.73 76.66
CA ALA A 36 2.66 -10.21 75.50
C ALA A 36 2.34 -9.38 74.23
N GLU A 37 1.06 -9.18 73.91
CA GLU A 37 0.59 -8.32 72.80
C GLU A 37 1.19 -6.90 72.90
N LYS A 38 1.25 -6.32 74.10
CA LYS A 38 1.91 -5.04 74.39
C LYS A 38 3.41 -5.01 74.06
N LYS A 39 4.17 -6.05 74.43
CA LYS A 39 5.60 -6.16 74.09
C LYS A 39 5.83 -6.33 72.60
N GLU A 40 4.90 -7.00 71.91
CA GLU A 40 4.93 -7.11 70.47
C GLU A 40 4.66 -5.75 69.79
N LEU A 41 3.72 -4.96 70.30
CA LEU A 41 3.49 -3.57 69.84
C LEU A 41 4.73 -2.69 70.07
N GLU A 42 5.39 -2.79 71.24
CA GLU A 42 6.66 -2.10 71.50
C GLU A 42 7.79 -2.56 70.55
N HIS A 43 7.72 -3.74 69.94
CA HIS A 43 8.65 -4.18 68.89
C HIS A 43 8.24 -3.66 67.51
N ARG A 44 6.94 -3.75 67.15
CA ARG A 44 6.40 -3.25 65.88
C ARG A 44 6.61 -1.74 65.72
N GLU A 45 6.52 -0.96 66.80
CA GLU A 45 6.86 0.47 66.80
C GLU A 45 8.34 0.71 66.40
N LYS A 46 9.27 -0.08 66.93
CA LYS A 46 10.70 0.00 66.59
C LYS A 46 10.98 -0.46 65.14
N GLU A 47 10.23 -1.44 64.62
CA GLU A 47 10.28 -1.80 63.19
C GLU A 47 9.80 -0.65 62.29
N LEU A 48 8.73 0.04 62.67
CA LEU A 48 8.19 1.19 61.93
C LEU A 48 9.17 2.37 61.93
N GLN A 49 9.71 2.75 63.09
CA GLN A 49 10.74 3.81 63.19
C GLN A 49 11.97 3.50 62.33
N LYS A 50 12.38 2.22 62.24
CA LYS A 50 13.46 1.78 61.33
C LYS A 50 13.05 1.91 59.86
N ARG A 51 11.86 1.42 59.49
CA ARG A 51 11.33 1.51 58.11
C ARG A 51 11.16 2.96 57.65
N GLU A 52 10.79 3.89 58.53
CA GLU A 52 10.77 5.33 58.21
C GLU A 52 12.18 5.89 57.98
N ALA A 53 13.17 5.53 58.80
CA ALA A 53 14.56 5.96 58.60
C ALA A 53 15.17 5.39 57.29
N ASP A 54 14.85 4.14 56.93
CA ASP A 54 15.26 3.52 55.67
C ASP A 54 14.58 4.22 54.46
N ASN A 55 13.29 4.55 54.56
CA ASN A 55 12.56 5.33 53.54
C ASN A 55 13.11 6.76 53.39
N GLU A 56 13.48 7.44 54.47
CA GLU A 56 14.06 8.78 54.40
C GLU A 56 15.50 8.74 53.82
N SER A 57 16.27 7.70 54.15
CA SER A 57 17.55 7.40 53.51
C SER A 57 17.41 7.22 51.99
N GLU A 58 16.35 6.56 51.52
CA GLU A 58 16.08 6.39 50.08
C GLU A 58 15.59 7.68 49.40
N ARG A 59 14.68 8.44 50.03
CA ARG A 59 14.31 9.81 49.57
C ARG A 59 15.55 10.69 49.39
N LYS A 60 16.53 10.58 50.29
CA LYS A 60 17.79 11.33 50.25
C LYS A 60 18.69 10.92 49.07
N LYS A 61 18.84 9.60 48.81
CA LYS A 61 19.57 9.09 47.62
C LYS A 61 18.96 9.62 46.32
N LEU A 62 17.63 9.60 46.20
CA LEU A 62 16.90 10.12 45.04
C LEU A 62 17.12 11.64 44.85
N SER A 63 17.17 12.41 45.94
CA SER A 63 17.51 13.83 45.91
C SER A 63 18.95 14.08 45.44
N ASP A 64 19.93 13.31 45.93
CA ASP A 64 21.33 13.45 45.51
C ASP A 64 21.53 13.06 44.03
N GLU A 65 20.83 12.04 43.53
CA GLU A 65 20.79 11.74 42.10
C GLU A 65 20.19 12.86 41.26
N ARG A 66 19.08 13.47 41.70
CA ARG A 66 18.49 14.63 41.01
C ARG A 66 19.48 15.79 40.92
N ILE A 67 20.19 16.11 42.01
CA ILE A 67 21.23 17.15 42.03
C ILE A 67 22.38 16.80 41.06
N LYS A 68 22.75 15.52 40.94
CA LYS A 68 23.74 15.06 39.94
C LYS A 68 23.24 15.27 38.51
N ARG A 69 21.99 14.91 38.20
CA ARG A 69 21.37 15.09 36.87
C ARG A 69 21.26 16.57 36.50
N GLU A 70 20.82 17.44 37.41
CA GLU A 70 20.76 18.90 37.20
C GLU A 70 22.16 19.50 36.89
N ARG A 71 23.21 19.04 37.58
CA ARG A 71 24.61 19.43 37.31
C ARG A 71 25.12 18.94 35.94
N GLU A 72 24.61 17.84 35.41
CA GLU A 72 24.97 17.33 34.08
C GLU A 72 24.19 18.05 32.98
N MET A 73 22.90 18.35 33.18
CA MET A 73 22.13 19.24 32.31
C MET A 73 22.82 20.60 32.14
N GLU A 74 23.33 21.18 33.22
CA GLU A 74 24.02 22.47 33.19
C GLU A 74 25.39 22.42 32.46
N LYS A 75 26.06 21.26 32.44
CA LYS A 75 27.23 21.04 31.56
C LYS A 75 26.81 21.00 30.09
N ARG A 76 25.72 20.29 29.75
CA ARG A 76 25.22 20.22 28.36
C ARG A 76 24.76 21.58 27.84
N ARG A 77 24.05 22.38 28.65
CA ARG A 77 23.68 23.77 28.33
C ARG A 77 24.90 24.63 27.99
N LYS A 78 25.95 24.59 28.82
CA LYS A 78 27.22 25.30 28.55
C LYS A 78 27.90 24.81 27.27
N MET A 79 27.77 23.53 26.91
CA MET A 79 28.29 22.99 25.66
C MET A 79 27.50 23.46 24.42
N ILE A 80 26.17 23.54 24.51
CA ILE A 80 25.31 24.09 23.44
C ILE A 80 25.68 25.57 23.19
N ILE A 81 25.76 26.40 24.24
CA ILE A 81 26.15 27.82 24.14
C ILE A 81 27.55 28.00 23.52
N GLN A 82 28.44 27.02 23.67
CA GLN A 82 29.75 27.04 23.03
C GLN A 82 29.70 26.62 21.55
N LEU A 83 28.77 25.73 21.17
CA LEU A 83 28.54 25.32 19.77
C LEU A 83 27.86 26.44 18.98
N GLU A 84 26.80 27.04 19.52
CA GLU A 84 26.08 28.20 18.94
C GLU A 84 27.08 29.30 18.52
N LYS A 85 27.97 29.70 19.43
CA LYS A 85 29.04 30.69 19.17
C LYS A 85 30.04 30.29 18.09
N THR A 86 30.33 28.99 17.93
CA THR A 86 31.17 28.53 16.82
C THR A 86 30.44 28.55 15.47
N LEU A 87 29.11 28.38 15.48
CA LEU A 87 28.27 28.53 14.29
C LEU A 87 28.16 30.01 13.89
N GLU A 88 27.92 30.91 14.85
CA GLU A 88 27.94 32.37 14.65
C GLU A 88 29.28 32.85 14.07
N ALA A 89 30.41 32.37 14.61
CA ALA A 89 31.74 32.69 14.11
C ALA A 89 31.98 32.18 12.68
N LYS A 90 31.44 31.00 12.32
CA LYS A 90 31.50 30.47 10.95
C LYS A 90 30.72 31.35 9.97
N HIS A 91 29.49 31.74 10.33
CA HIS A 91 28.66 32.64 9.53
C HIS A 91 29.28 34.03 9.34
N ALA A 92 29.97 34.55 10.36
CA ALA A 92 30.73 35.80 10.26
C ALA A 92 31.91 35.71 9.26
N VAL A 93 32.58 34.56 9.15
CA VAL A 93 33.63 34.31 8.15
C VAL A 93 33.05 34.20 6.73
N GLU A 94 31.89 33.56 6.57
CA GLU A 94 31.17 33.48 5.29
C GLU A 94 30.78 34.88 4.77
N LEU A 95 30.16 35.70 5.64
CA LEU A 95 29.85 37.11 5.35
C LEU A 95 31.10 37.94 5.01
N GLY A 96 32.23 37.67 5.66
CA GLY A 96 33.52 38.32 5.35
C GLY A 96 34.03 37.95 3.95
N ILE A 97 33.92 36.68 3.57
CA ILE A 97 34.32 36.18 2.25
C ILE A 97 33.43 36.77 1.15
N GLU A 98 32.12 36.90 1.37
CA GLU A 98 31.23 37.52 0.37
C GLU A 98 31.59 38.99 0.12
N ARG A 99 31.82 39.77 1.18
CA ARG A 99 32.29 41.17 1.07
C ARG A 99 33.62 41.31 0.35
N MET A 100 34.53 40.35 0.51
CA MET A 100 35.80 40.34 -0.25
C MET A 100 35.59 40.04 -1.73
N LYS A 101 34.62 39.18 -2.11
CA LYS A 101 34.24 38.99 -3.52
C LYS A 101 33.62 40.26 -4.09
N GLU A 102 32.69 40.89 -3.37
CA GLU A 102 32.04 42.15 -3.77
C GLU A 102 33.08 43.26 -4.00
N ALA A 103 34.07 43.37 -3.11
CA ALA A 103 35.18 44.31 -3.25
C ALA A 103 36.06 44.01 -4.48
N VAL A 104 36.40 42.73 -4.74
CA VAL A 104 37.14 42.33 -5.95
C VAL A 104 36.34 42.68 -7.21
N GLN A 105 35.07 42.29 -7.28
CA GLN A 105 34.20 42.57 -8.42
C GLN A 105 34.02 44.08 -8.66
N GLY A 106 33.93 44.88 -7.58
CA GLY A 106 33.93 46.34 -7.66
C GLY A 106 35.24 46.92 -8.22
N MET A 107 36.40 46.39 -7.81
CA MET A 107 37.70 46.80 -8.36
C MET A 107 37.90 46.34 -9.81
N GLU A 108 37.44 45.15 -10.20
CA GLU A 108 37.43 44.67 -11.58
C GLU A 108 36.66 45.65 -12.50
N CYS A 109 35.51 46.16 -12.04
CA CYS A 109 34.73 47.17 -12.77
C CYS A 109 35.41 48.55 -12.86
N MET A 110 36.45 48.83 -12.05
CA MET A 110 37.21 50.08 -12.07
C MET A 110 38.56 49.94 -12.80
N ALA A 111 38.98 48.74 -13.17
CA ALA A 111 40.34 48.45 -13.66
C ALA A 111 40.58 48.80 -15.14
N GLU A 112 39.61 49.38 -15.85
CA GLU A 112 39.65 49.62 -17.31
C GLU A 112 40.85 50.46 -17.79
N ASN A 113 41.44 51.29 -16.93
CA ASN A 113 42.56 52.19 -17.27
C ASN A 113 43.96 51.70 -16.82
N GLY A 114 44.10 50.42 -16.45
CA GLY A 114 45.43 49.79 -16.26
C GLY A 114 46.22 50.26 -15.02
N ASP A 115 45.52 50.74 -13.98
CA ASP A 115 46.13 51.18 -12.72
C ASP A 115 46.86 50.02 -12.01
N MET A 116 48.18 50.18 -11.83
CA MET A 116 49.06 49.18 -11.25
C MET A 116 48.93 49.08 -9.72
N GLU A 117 48.51 50.13 -9.02
CA GLU A 117 48.24 50.08 -7.57
C GLU A 117 46.88 49.46 -7.28
N LEU A 118 45.85 49.77 -8.08
CA LEU A 118 44.55 49.11 -8.01
C LEU A 118 44.70 47.59 -8.20
N LYS A 119 45.53 47.18 -9.17
CA LYS A 119 45.84 45.77 -9.39
C LYS A 119 46.56 45.12 -8.20
N LYS A 120 47.54 45.78 -7.57
CA LYS A 120 48.20 45.24 -6.36
C LYS A 120 47.23 45.06 -5.19
N MET A 121 46.29 45.99 -4.99
CA MET A 121 45.23 45.84 -3.98
C MET A 121 44.31 44.65 -4.29
N MET A 122 43.93 44.48 -5.56
CA MET A 122 43.13 43.32 -5.99
C MET A 122 43.89 42.00 -5.80
N ASP A 123 45.16 41.91 -6.20
CA ASP A 123 46.01 40.72 -6.01
C ASP A 123 46.20 40.40 -4.51
N THR A 124 46.30 41.42 -3.65
CA THR A 124 46.39 41.27 -2.18
C THR A 124 45.09 40.71 -1.60
N ILE A 125 43.94 41.31 -1.95
CA ILE A 125 42.62 40.85 -1.47
C ILE A 125 42.29 39.45 -2.00
N LEU A 126 42.70 39.11 -3.23
CA LEU A 126 42.58 37.74 -3.76
C LEU A 126 43.40 36.71 -2.96
N GLN A 127 44.58 37.08 -2.46
CA GLN A 127 45.39 36.22 -1.58
C GLN A 127 44.74 36.08 -0.19
N GLU A 128 44.22 37.16 0.41
CA GLU A 128 43.47 37.08 1.68
C GLU A 128 42.18 36.26 1.56
N LEU A 129 41.44 36.41 0.45
CA LEU A 129 40.24 35.64 0.12
C LEU A 129 40.59 34.14 -0.04
N LYS A 130 41.72 33.82 -0.66
CA LYS A 130 42.22 32.44 -0.79
C LYS A 130 42.57 31.82 0.57
N GLU A 131 43.21 32.57 1.48
CA GLU A 131 43.55 32.08 2.82
C GLU A 131 42.33 31.96 3.75
N THR A 132 41.40 32.92 3.70
CA THR A 132 40.15 32.86 4.47
C THR A 132 39.21 31.77 3.97
N LYS A 133 39.11 31.56 2.65
CA LYS A 133 38.41 30.40 2.07
C LYS A 133 39.08 29.07 2.48
N GLY A 134 40.41 29.03 2.57
CA GLY A 134 41.13 27.88 3.13
C GLY A 134 40.71 27.57 4.59
N LYS A 135 40.53 28.61 5.41
CA LYS A 135 40.03 28.48 6.79
C LYS A 135 38.55 28.05 6.83
N LEU A 136 37.71 28.57 5.92
CA LEU A 136 36.30 28.17 5.80
C LEU A 136 36.14 26.70 5.42
N ASN A 137 36.89 26.19 4.44
CA ASN A 137 36.82 24.78 4.02
C ASN A 137 37.04 23.80 5.20
N VAL A 138 37.90 24.15 6.16
CA VAL A 138 38.16 23.34 7.37
C VAL A 138 36.95 23.37 8.33
N LEU A 139 36.27 24.51 8.45
CA LEU A 139 35.03 24.65 9.22
C LEU A 139 33.85 23.92 8.54
N GLU A 140 33.76 23.97 7.21
CA GLU A 140 32.75 23.24 6.43
C GLU A 140 32.88 21.73 6.58
N ALA A 141 34.10 21.18 6.58
CA ALA A 141 34.35 19.76 6.82
C ALA A 141 33.88 19.28 8.21
N LEU A 142 33.87 20.17 9.21
CA LEU A 142 33.38 19.89 10.56
C LEU A 142 31.87 20.16 10.74
N ASN A 143 31.28 20.98 9.87
CA ASN A 143 29.92 21.53 10.03
C ASN A 143 28.82 20.46 10.18
N PRO A 144 28.77 19.37 9.37
CA PRO A 144 27.73 18.35 9.53
C PRO A 144 27.79 17.64 10.88
N ALA A 145 28.99 17.39 11.40
CA ALA A 145 29.18 16.74 12.69
C ALA A 145 28.83 17.65 13.88
N LEU A 146 29.03 18.97 13.74
CA LEU A 146 28.61 19.96 14.73
C LEU A 146 27.09 20.09 14.78
N ILE A 147 26.43 20.26 13.62
CA ILE A 147 24.97 20.39 13.52
C ILE A 147 24.24 19.15 14.05
N VAL A 148 24.69 17.94 13.67
CA VAL A 148 24.11 16.69 14.20
C VAL A 148 24.28 16.56 15.71
N LYS A 149 25.41 17.04 16.27
CA LYS A 149 25.67 17.01 17.71
C LYS A 149 24.86 18.06 18.47
N GLU A 150 24.64 19.23 17.87
CA GLU A 150 23.81 20.31 18.41
C GLU A 150 22.35 19.88 18.49
N HIS A 151 21.76 19.40 17.39
CA HIS A 151 20.39 18.86 17.38
C HIS A 151 20.22 17.77 18.44
N ARG A 152 21.11 16.76 18.48
CA ARG A 152 21.00 15.67 19.44
C ARG A 152 21.11 16.15 20.89
N LEU A 153 21.98 17.11 21.20
CA LEU A 153 22.07 17.72 22.54
C LEU A 153 20.82 18.55 22.90
N ASN A 154 20.17 19.16 21.91
CA ASN A 154 18.93 19.91 22.13
C ASN A 154 17.74 18.97 22.35
N ASP A 155 17.64 17.88 21.57
CA ASP A 155 16.64 16.82 21.76
C ASP A 155 16.80 16.14 23.12
N GLU A 156 18.03 15.80 23.53
CA GLU A 156 18.36 15.33 24.88
C GLU A 156 17.88 16.33 25.94
N LEU A 157 18.16 17.62 25.76
CA LEU A 157 17.79 18.68 26.71
C LEU A 157 16.26 18.92 26.80
N GLN A 158 15.51 18.77 25.69
CA GLN A 158 14.06 18.90 25.71
C GLN A 158 13.40 17.70 26.39
N ASN A 159 13.90 16.48 26.16
CA ASN A 159 13.45 15.29 26.89
C ASN A 159 13.74 15.40 28.40
N GLU A 160 14.94 15.86 28.79
CA GLU A 160 15.29 16.08 30.21
C GLU A 160 14.50 17.24 30.86
N ARG A 161 14.01 18.21 30.07
CA ARG A 161 13.03 19.21 30.53
C ARG A 161 11.63 18.64 30.70
N ALA A 162 11.22 17.69 29.86
CA ALA A 162 9.92 17.03 29.95
C ALA A 162 9.83 16.15 31.21
N THR A 163 10.85 15.32 31.47
CA THR A 163 10.93 14.55 32.72
C THR A 163 11.05 15.46 33.94
N SER A 164 11.84 16.54 33.90
CA SER A 164 11.89 17.51 35.01
C SER A 164 10.55 18.22 35.30
N ARG A 165 9.63 18.32 34.32
CA ARG A 165 8.25 18.76 34.55
C ARG A 165 7.39 17.66 35.19
N GLN A 166 7.54 16.41 34.74
CA GLN A 166 6.87 15.25 35.32
C GLN A 166 7.31 15.01 36.78
N ASP A 167 8.60 15.09 37.07
CA ASP A 167 9.17 14.98 38.42
C ASP A 167 8.54 16.02 39.38
N LYS A 168 8.34 17.26 38.91
CA LYS A 168 7.71 18.33 39.71
C LYS A 168 6.22 18.10 39.93
N ALA A 169 5.49 17.68 38.90
CA ALA A 169 4.08 17.30 39.04
C ALA A 169 3.93 16.09 39.97
N TYR A 170 4.86 15.14 39.94
CA TYR A 170 4.92 14.01 40.86
C TYR A 170 5.25 14.44 42.29
N GLU A 171 6.18 15.38 42.49
CA GLU A 171 6.49 15.98 43.80
C GLU A 171 5.27 16.70 44.39
N GLU A 172 4.49 17.40 43.56
CA GLU A 172 3.25 18.09 43.96
C GLU A 172 2.10 17.11 44.26
N LEU A 173 1.96 16.06 43.45
CA LEU A 173 1.06 14.92 43.73
C LEU A 173 1.43 14.18 45.03
N CYS A 174 2.72 13.99 45.31
CA CYS A 174 3.19 13.38 46.56
C CYS A 174 2.80 14.22 47.78
N ARG A 175 2.95 15.55 47.72
CA ARG A 175 2.52 16.46 48.80
C ARG A 175 1.01 16.42 49.01
N LEU A 176 0.22 16.35 47.94
CA LEU A 176 -1.23 16.19 48.03
C LEU A 176 -1.62 14.82 48.60
N ALA A 177 -0.90 13.75 48.26
CA ALA A 177 -1.11 12.41 48.81
C ALA A 177 -0.71 12.33 50.30
N GLU A 178 0.36 12.98 50.73
CA GLU A 178 0.75 13.10 52.13
C GLU A 178 -0.29 13.89 52.94
N TYR A 179 -0.83 14.98 52.38
CA TYR A 179 -1.95 15.71 52.98
C TYR A 179 -3.21 14.84 53.13
N GLN A 180 -3.61 14.13 52.07
CA GLN A 180 -4.76 13.21 52.09
C GLN A 180 -4.53 12.01 53.00
N LYS A 181 -3.29 11.54 53.19
CA LYS A 181 -2.94 10.50 54.17
C LYS A 181 -3.23 10.99 55.59
N ILE A 182 -2.70 12.15 55.96
CA ILE A 182 -2.92 12.78 57.28
C ILE A 182 -4.41 13.04 57.54
N GLU A 183 -5.18 13.38 56.50
CA GLU A 183 -6.64 13.58 56.62
C GLU A 183 -7.41 12.26 56.76
N LYS A 184 -7.06 11.23 55.99
CA LYS A 184 -7.61 9.86 56.15
C LYS A 184 -7.28 9.24 57.50
N GLU A 185 -6.09 9.46 58.03
CA GLU A 185 -5.67 8.95 59.34
C GLU A 185 -6.46 9.58 60.50
N LYS A 186 -6.80 10.88 60.40
CA LYS A 186 -7.75 11.53 61.32
C LYS A 186 -9.17 10.95 61.22
N LEU A 187 -9.63 10.61 60.02
CA LEU A 187 -10.94 10.00 59.80
C LEU A 187 -10.99 8.54 60.29
N LEU A 188 -9.94 7.74 60.07
CA LEU A 188 -9.84 6.35 60.54
C LEU A 188 -9.83 6.26 62.07
N LYS A 189 -9.05 7.11 62.75
CA LYS A 189 -9.12 7.29 64.20
C LYS A 189 -10.54 7.60 64.70
N LYS A 190 -11.34 8.32 63.90
CA LYS A 190 -12.73 8.64 64.25
C LYS A 190 -13.73 7.51 63.92
N ILE A 191 -13.44 6.66 62.93
CA ILE A 191 -14.29 5.52 62.55
C ILE A 191 -14.25 4.42 63.63
N VAL A 192 -13.05 4.03 64.10
CA VAL A 192 -12.91 2.98 65.14
C VAL A 192 -13.59 3.39 66.47
N GLU A 193 -13.59 4.69 66.79
CA GLU A 193 -14.34 5.24 67.92
C GLU A 193 -15.86 4.99 67.76
N LEU A 194 -16.40 5.23 66.56
CA LEU A 194 -17.83 5.09 66.23
C LEU A 194 -18.28 3.63 66.10
N GLU A 195 -17.45 2.75 65.55
CA GLU A 195 -17.76 1.31 65.43
C GLU A 195 -17.90 0.64 66.80
N ARG A 196 -17.09 1.07 67.77
CA ARG A 196 -17.20 0.64 69.17
C ARG A 196 -18.51 1.11 69.82
N GLN A 197 -18.91 2.36 69.56
CA GLN A 197 -20.18 2.93 70.05
C GLN A 197 -21.42 2.26 69.44
N LEU A 198 -21.30 1.69 68.23
CA LEU A 198 -22.40 1.07 67.50
C LEU A 198 -22.92 -0.22 68.15
N ILE A 199 -22.04 -1.01 68.79
CA ILE A 199 -22.38 -2.31 69.38
C ILE A 199 -23.26 -2.15 70.61
N ASP A 200 -22.99 -1.14 71.45
CA ASP A 200 -23.75 -0.88 72.67
C ASP A 200 -25.13 -0.26 72.40
N LYS A 201 -25.40 0.19 71.16
CA LYS A 201 -26.44 1.17 70.83
C LYS A 201 -27.91 0.72 70.97
N GLN A 202 -28.23 -0.57 70.81
CA GLN A 202 -29.63 -1.01 70.88
C GLN A 202 -30.27 -0.99 72.29
N PRO A 203 -29.63 -1.51 73.36
CA PRO A 203 -30.11 -1.27 74.73
C PRO A 203 -29.98 0.20 75.17
N LEU A 204 -29.16 0.96 74.45
CA LEU A 204 -28.84 2.37 74.69
C LEU A 204 -30.07 3.29 74.50
N GLU A 205 -30.75 3.17 73.36
CA GLU A 205 -31.91 4.00 72.98
C GLU A 205 -33.11 3.79 73.93
N VAL A 206 -33.31 2.56 74.42
CA VAL A 206 -34.33 2.23 75.42
C VAL A 206 -34.03 2.87 76.78
N GLU A 207 -32.76 2.92 77.16
CA GLU A 207 -32.33 3.51 78.43
C GLU A 207 -32.39 5.05 78.42
N ILE A 208 -32.18 5.71 77.27
CA ILE A 208 -32.34 7.18 77.12
C ILE A 208 -33.70 7.65 77.65
N GLU A 209 -34.81 7.09 77.16
CA GLU A 209 -36.14 7.59 77.53
C GLU A 209 -36.54 7.17 78.95
N ARG A 210 -36.06 6.01 79.43
CA ARG A 210 -36.18 5.62 80.84
C ARG A 210 -35.50 6.65 81.76
N LEU A 211 -34.32 7.14 81.37
CA LEU A 211 -33.55 8.14 82.10
C LEU A 211 -34.13 9.56 81.98
N LYS A 212 -34.62 9.98 80.79
CA LYS A 212 -35.35 11.25 80.63
C LYS A 212 -36.59 11.31 81.50
N GLY A 213 -37.39 10.24 81.52
CA GLY A 213 -38.54 10.10 82.41
C GLY A 213 -38.16 10.24 83.89
N ALA A 214 -37.14 9.52 84.34
CA ALA A 214 -36.67 9.59 85.73
C ALA A 214 -36.15 10.99 86.12
N LEU A 215 -35.39 11.65 85.23
CA LEU A 215 -34.89 13.02 85.46
C LEU A 215 -36.04 14.04 85.50
N GLN A 216 -37.09 13.85 84.72
CA GLN A 216 -38.28 14.71 84.71
C GLN A 216 -39.10 14.58 86.00
N VAL A 217 -39.12 13.39 86.63
CA VAL A 217 -39.70 13.18 87.96
C VAL A 217 -38.85 13.85 89.05
N MET A 218 -37.54 13.61 89.09
CA MET A 218 -36.65 14.21 90.09
C MET A 218 -36.61 15.74 90.05
N LYS A 219 -36.80 16.36 88.88
CA LYS A 219 -36.94 17.83 88.76
C LYS A 219 -38.17 18.41 89.46
N ARG A 220 -39.21 17.60 89.74
CA ARG A 220 -40.47 18.05 90.37
C ARG A 220 -40.47 17.95 91.90
N THR A 221 -39.70 17.03 92.48
CA THR A 221 -39.65 16.76 93.94
C THR A 221 -38.63 17.67 94.65
N ARG A 222 -38.63 18.97 94.37
CA ARG A 222 -37.49 19.86 94.64
C ARG A 222 -37.65 20.71 95.91
N GLU A 223 -37.37 20.09 97.06
CA GLU A 223 -37.07 20.78 98.31
C GLU A 223 -35.64 20.43 98.79
N ASP A 224 -35.08 21.24 99.68
CA ASP A 224 -33.65 21.56 99.86
C ASP A 224 -32.51 20.52 99.62
N GLN A 225 -31.52 20.99 98.86
CA GLN A 225 -30.07 20.78 99.00
C GLN A 225 -29.46 19.36 99.14
N ASP A 226 -30.16 18.28 98.83
CA ASP A 226 -29.50 16.96 98.76
C ASP A 226 -28.47 16.89 97.61
N ILE A 227 -27.18 16.86 98.00
CA ILE A 227 -26.03 16.76 97.10
C ILE A 227 -26.03 15.43 96.34
N ASP A 228 -26.59 14.36 96.90
CA ASP A 228 -26.63 13.04 96.27
C ASP A 228 -27.66 12.99 95.13
N VAL A 229 -28.84 13.59 95.33
CA VAL A 229 -29.84 13.78 94.24
C VAL A 229 -29.26 14.64 93.12
N LYS A 230 -28.49 15.69 93.46
CA LYS A 230 -27.83 16.52 92.43
C LYS A 230 -26.76 15.73 91.67
N LYS A 231 -25.90 14.96 92.34
CA LYS A 231 -24.92 14.07 91.68
C LYS A 231 -25.59 13.05 90.76
N LYS A 232 -26.74 12.49 91.17
CA LYS A 232 -27.54 11.58 90.35
C LYS A 232 -28.14 12.28 89.12
N MET A 233 -28.63 13.51 89.25
CA MET A 233 -29.04 14.31 88.10
C MET A 233 -27.87 14.61 87.15
N ASP A 234 -26.72 15.03 87.67
CA ASP A 234 -25.54 15.37 86.86
C ASP A 234 -24.97 14.12 86.15
N ALA A 235 -25.01 12.95 86.80
CA ALA A 235 -24.65 11.66 86.18
C ALA A 235 -25.62 11.26 85.05
N ILE A 236 -26.94 11.33 85.29
CA ILE A 236 -27.95 10.99 84.28
C ILE A 236 -27.89 11.98 83.08
N VAL A 237 -27.58 13.25 83.32
CA VAL A 237 -27.32 14.23 82.23
C VAL A 237 -26.04 13.89 81.45
N GLY A 238 -25.02 13.36 82.12
CA GLY A 238 -23.81 12.84 81.48
C GLY A 238 -24.11 11.64 80.57
N ASP A 239 -24.83 10.63 81.10
CA ASP A 239 -25.30 9.49 80.32
C ASP A 239 -26.12 9.97 79.12
N LEU A 240 -27.21 10.72 79.34
CA LEU A 240 -28.09 11.17 78.25
C LEU A 240 -27.34 11.84 77.10
N LYS A 241 -26.31 12.63 77.40
CA LYS A 241 -25.50 13.29 76.37
C LYS A 241 -24.65 12.31 75.55
N GLN A 242 -23.96 11.38 76.21
CA GLN A 242 -23.20 10.31 75.53
C GLN A 242 -24.12 9.51 74.59
N LYS A 243 -25.33 9.22 75.06
CA LYS A 243 -26.32 8.40 74.36
C LYS A 243 -26.95 9.12 73.16
N GLU A 244 -27.07 10.45 73.23
CA GLU A 244 -27.50 11.30 72.11
C GLU A 244 -26.39 11.50 71.06
N ASP A 245 -25.12 11.60 71.47
CA ASP A 245 -23.97 11.57 70.55
C ASP A 245 -23.90 10.23 69.79
N ASP A 246 -24.14 9.11 70.48
CA ASP A 246 -24.22 7.77 69.87
C ASP A 246 -25.40 7.67 68.88
N LEU A 247 -26.52 8.36 69.11
CA LEU A 247 -27.68 8.41 68.20
C LEU A 247 -27.28 8.96 66.82
N GLU A 248 -26.47 10.02 66.80
CA GLU A 248 -25.96 10.67 65.58
C GLU A 248 -25.15 9.71 64.69
N GLY A 249 -24.40 8.78 65.29
CA GLY A 249 -23.55 7.81 64.59
C GLY A 249 -24.28 6.92 63.57
N LEU A 250 -25.55 6.55 63.80
CA LEU A 250 -26.32 5.76 62.81
C LEU A 250 -26.76 6.61 61.62
N LYS A 251 -26.97 7.92 61.79
CA LYS A 251 -27.36 8.81 60.69
C LYS A 251 -26.22 8.89 59.67
N LEU A 252 -24.98 8.97 60.16
CA LEU A 252 -23.76 8.93 59.34
C LEU A 252 -23.60 7.58 58.62
N LEU A 253 -23.82 6.44 59.30
CA LEU A 253 -23.76 5.12 58.66
C LEU A 253 -24.80 4.98 57.52
N ASN A 254 -26.01 5.50 57.72
CA ASN A 254 -27.07 5.49 56.72
C ASN A 254 -26.71 6.35 55.49
N GLN A 255 -26.00 7.47 55.68
CA GLN A 255 -25.45 8.28 54.57
C GLN A 255 -24.33 7.55 53.81
N VAL A 256 -23.46 6.79 54.49
CA VAL A 256 -22.40 5.99 53.84
C VAL A 256 -23.01 4.91 52.93
N LEU A 257 -24.07 4.23 53.37
CA LEU A 257 -24.77 3.22 52.57
C LEU A 257 -25.38 3.80 51.28
N ILE A 258 -25.99 5.00 51.36
CA ILE A 258 -26.51 5.71 50.18
C ILE A 258 -25.39 6.02 49.18
N VAL A 259 -24.23 6.50 49.66
CA VAL A 259 -23.05 6.77 48.82
C VAL A 259 -22.48 5.50 48.18
N GLN A 260 -22.73 4.31 48.75
CA GLN A 260 -22.30 3.03 48.19
C GLN A 260 -23.30 2.42 47.19
N GLU A 261 -24.60 2.67 47.37
CA GLU A 261 -25.64 2.33 46.38
C GLU A 261 -25.39 3.08 45.07
N CYS A 262 -25.21 4.41 45.12
CA CYS A 262 -24.94 5.24 43.95
C CYS A 262 -23.76 4.70 43.12
N LYS A 263 -22.60 4.45 43.76
CA LYS A 263 -21.39 3.92 43.09
C LYS A 263 -21.61 2.56 42.43
N SER A 264 -22.43 1.71 43.03
CA SER A 264 -22.72 0.36 42.52
C SER A 264 -23.66 0.41 41.31
N ASN A 265 -24.68 1.29 41.38
CA ASN A 265 -25.56 1.60 40.27
C ASN A 265 -24.79 2.25 39.10
N ASP A 266 -23.84 3.16 39.37
CA ASP A 266 -23.03 3.81 38.34
C ASP A 266 -22.21 2.81 37.50
N GLU A 267 -21.53 1.83 38.12
CA GLU A 267 -20.81 0.77 37.38
C GLU A 267 -21.77 -0.07 36.52
N LEU A 268 -22.97 -0.37 37.05
CA LEU A 268 -24.03 -1.09 36.34
C LEU A 268 -24.51 -0.31 35.10
N GLN A 269 -24.77 1.00 35.24
CA GLN A 269 -25.19 1.84 34.11
C GLN A 269 -24.07 2.03 33.08
N GLU A 270 -22.80 2.22 33.49
CA GLU A 270 -21.69 2.35 32.55
C GLU A 270 -21.44 1.05 31.76
N ALA A 271 -21.55 -0.12 32.40
CA ALA A 271 -21.52 -1.40 31.70
C ALA A 271 -22.70 -1.56 30.73
N ARG A 272 -23.92 -1.14 31.12
CA ARG A 272 -25.12 -1.16 30.26
C ARG A 272 -24.93 -0.31 29.00
N LYS A 273 -24.41 0.92 29.14
CA LYS A 273 -24.08 1.83 28.04
C LYS A 273 -23.03 1.21 27.09
N GLU A 274 -22.01 0.54 27.62
CA GLU A 274 -20.96 -0.11 26.81
C GLU A 274 -21.52 -1.30 26.00
N ILE A 275 -22.36 -2.16 26.58
CA ILE A 275 -23.05 -3.25 25.84
C ILE A 275 -23.93 -2.65 24.73
N ILE A 276 -24.75 -1.65 25.05
CA ILE A 276 -25.66 -0.99 24.09
C ILE A 276 -24.85 -0.40 22.91
N ASN A 277 -23.78 0.34 23.18
CA ASN A 277 -22.91 0.89 22.13
C ASN A 277 -22.16 -0.21 21.34
N GLY A 278 -21.86 -1.35 21.96
CA GLY A 278 -21.33 -2.53 21.30
C GLY A 278 -22.28 -3.19 20.31
N LEU A 279 -23.57 -3.27 20.68
CA LEU A 279 -24.62 -3.97 19.92
C LEU A 279 -25.32 -3.09 18.87
N LYS A 280 -25.19 -1.75 18.90
CA LYS A 280 -25.71 -0.82 17.86
C LYS A 280 -25.24 -1.15 16.43
N GLU A 281 -24.12 -1.85 16.25
CA GLU A 281 -23.55 -2.25 14.94
C GLU A 281 -24.08 -3.62 14.42
N LEU A 282 -25.25 -4.07 14.90
CA LEU A 282 -25.89 -5.32 14.51
C LEU A 282 -27.26 -5.11 13.85
N SER A 283 -27.48 -5.84 12.76
CA SER A 283 -28.80 -6.00 12.15
C SER A 283 -29.74 -6.75 13.11
N SER A 284 -31.01 -6.35 13.12
CA SER A 284 -32.05 -6.68 14.12
C SER A 284 -32.59 -8.13 14.09
N CYS A 285 -31.74 -9.12 13.83
CA CYS A 285 -32.08 -10.54 13.73
C CYS A 285 -31.49 -11.38 14.89
N SER A 286 -31.31 -10.77 16.07
CA SER A 286 -30.79 -11.42 17.28
C SER A 286 -31.78 -11.37 18.44
N SER A 287 -31.79 -12.41 19.29
CA SER A 287 -32.72 -12.51 20.42
C SER A 287 -32.46 -11.50 21.53
N ILE A 288 -31.22 -11.05 21.68
CA ILE A 288 -30.82 -9.90 22.49
C ILE A 288 -30.26 -8.86 21.52
N GLY A 289 -30.55 -7.58 21.76
CA GLY A 289 -30.06 -6.47 20.93
C GLY A 289 -30.35 -5.11 21.55
N VAL A 290 -30.28 -4.06 20.73
CA VAL A 290 -30.67 -2.71 21.14
C VAL A 290 -32.06 -2.41 20.60
N LYS A 291 -32.98 -1.96 21.45
CA LYS A 291 -34.23 -1.32 21.03
C LYS A 291 -34.06 0.19 21.18
N ARG A 292 -34.61 0.97 20.24
CA ARG A 292 -34.68 2.43 20.33
C ARG A 292 -36.07 2.81 20.84
N MET A 293 -36.16 3.13 22.12
CA MET A 293 -37.41 3.50 22.79
C MET A 293 -37.90 4.84 22.24
N GLY A 294 -39.11 4.85 21.69
CA GLY A 294 -39.67 6.02 21.00
C GLY A 294 -39.23 6.21 19.54
N GLU A 295 -38.53 5.23 18.93
CA GLU A 295 -38.29 5.26 17.48
C GLU A 295 -39.58 4.94 16.72
N LEU A 296 -39.97 5.83 15.81
CA LEU A 296 -41.19 5.67 15.03
C LEU A 296 -41.00 4.55 13.98
N ASN A 297 -41.81 3.50 14.08
CA ASN A 297 -41.80 2.41 13.11
C ASN A 297 -42.40 2.88 11.77
N SER A 298 -41.58 3.01 10.73
CA SER A 298 -42.02 3.47 9.40
C SER A 298 -42.85 2.46 8.60
N LYS A 299 -42.83 1.16 8.96
CA LYS A 299 -43.49 0.13 8.13
C LYS A 299 -45.00 0.35 7.95
N PRO A 300 -45.78 0.72 8.98
CA PRO A 300 -47.19 1.10 8.82
C PRO A 300 -47.39 2.31 7.90
N PHE A 301 -46.47 3.28 7.90
CA PHE A 301 -46.56 4.45 7.01
C PHE A 301 -46.36 4.04 5.55
N HIS A 302 -45.35 3.22 5.24
CA HIS A 302 -45.20 2.63 3.90
C HIS A 302 -46.43 1.78 3.50
N ALA A 303 -47.02 1.03 4.43
CA ALA A 303 -48.22 0.24 4.18
C ALA A 303 -49.48 1.11 3.94
N ALA A 304 -49.62 2.24 4.65
CA ALA A 304 -50.71 3.20 4.45
C ALA A 304 -50.54 3.97 3.14
N CYS A 305 -49.34 4.50 2.87
CA CYS A 305 -49.08 5.27 1.66
C CYS A 305 -49.25 4.44 0.38
N ARG A 306 -48.84 3.16 0.35
CA ARG A 306 -49.10 2.24 -0.78
C ARG A 306 -50.58 1.90 -1.01
N ARG A 307 -51.47 2.24 -0.07
CA ARG A 307 -52.93 2.12 -0.24
C ARG A 307 -53.58 3.45 -0.67
N LYS A 308 -52.84 4.57 -0.62
CA LYS A 308 -53.36 5.95 -0.77
C LYS A 308 -52.73 6.72 -1.95
N TYR A 309 -51.52 6.35 -2.37
CA TYR A 309 -50.73 6.99 -3.44
C TYR A 309 -50.26 5.96 -4.49
N PRO A 310 -49.86 6.40 -5.70
CA PRO A 310 -49.21 5.54 -6.70
C PRO A 310 -47.95 4.84 -6.17
N ASP A 311 -47.65 3.63 -6.63
CA ASP A 311 -46.51 2.81 -6.15
C ASP A 311 -45.14 3.49 -6.32
N ASP A 312 -45.01 4.42 -7.27
CA ASP A 312 -43.83 5.22 -7.55
C ASP A 312 -43.68 6.46 -6.65
N GLU A 313 -44.77 7.00 -6.10
CA GLU A 313 -44.76 8.11 -5.12
C GLU A 313 -44.88 7.62 -3.65
N ALA A 314 -45.44 6.44 -3.43
CA ALA A 314 -45.87 5.96 -2.12
C ALA A 314 -44.74 5.81 -1.09
N ASP A 315 -43.52 5.46 -1.50
CA ASP A 315 -42.38 5.36 -0.59
C ASP A 315 -41.83 6.75 -0.19
N GLU A 316 -41.89 7.75 -1.08
CA GLU A 316 -41.49 9.12 -0.76
C GLU A 316 -42.50 9.76 0.20
N LYS A 317 -43.80 9.64 -0.10
CA LYS A 317 -44.90 10.09 0.76
C LYS A 317 -44.90 9.41 2.13
N ALA A 318 -44.44 8.15 2.22
CA ALA A 318 -44.25 7.47 3.50
C ALA A 318 -43.10 8.07 4.32
N VAL A 319 -41.98 8.43 3.70
CA VAL A 319 -40.83 9.05 4.38
C VAL A 319 -41.13 10.48 4.84
N GLU A 320 -41.82 11.27 4.01
CA GLU A 320 -42.34 12.60 4.40
C GLU A 320 -43.23 12.50 5.65
N LEU A 321 -44.22 11.60 5.63
CA LEU A 321 -45.16 11.43 6.73
C LEU A 321 -44.47 10.88 8.00
N CYS A 322 -43.55 9.92 7.89
CA CYS A 322 -42.72 9.49 9.03
C CYS A 322 -41.97 10.66 9.66
N SER A 323 -41.35 11.52 8.83
CA SER A 323 -40.52 12.62 9.29
C SER A 323 -41.34 13.68 10.03
N LEU A 324 -42.51 14.05 9.49
CA LEU A 324 -43.45 14.96 10.15
C LEU A 324 -43.90 14.44 11.53
N TRP A 325 -44.18 13.14 11.64
CA TRP A 325 -44.56 12.53 12.91
C TRP A 325 -43.39 12.35 13.87
N GLU A 326 -42.16 12.14 13.39
CA GLU A 326 -40.95 12.24 14.21
C GLU A 326 -40.69 13.67 14.73
N GLU A 327 -41.09 14.71 13.99
CA GLU A 327 -41.02 16.10 14.47
C GLU A 327 -42.06 16.36 15.57
N TYR A 328 -43.33 15.97 15.37
CA TYR A 328 -44.35 16.10 16.41
C TYR A 328 -44.00 15.33 17.68
N LEU A 329 -43.51 14.08 17.59
CA LEU A 329 -43.08 13.30 18.76
C LEU A 329 -42.02 14.00 19.63
N ARG A 330 -41.23 14.91 19.05
CA ARG A 330 -40.14 15.66 19.70
C ARG A 330 -40.55 17.07 20.14
N ASP A 331 -41.74 17.56 19.76
CA ASP A 331 -42.23 18.89 20.13
C ASP A 331 -42.62 18.90 21.63
N PRO A 332 -41.90 19.64 22.50
CA PRO A 332 -42.23 19.68 23.93
C PRO A 332 -43.56 20.40 24.22
N ASN A 333 -44.15 21.08 23.23
CA ASN A 333 -45.44 21.76 23.35
C ASN A 333 -46.63 20.85 23.00
N TRP A 334 -46.40 19.65 22.46
CA TRP A 334 -47.44 18.69 22.12
C TRP A 334 -47.37 17.46 23.04
N TYR A 335 -48.32 17.37 23.96
CA TYR A 335 -48.36 16.37 25.02
C TYR A 335 -49.76 15.73 25.07
N PRO A 336 -50.04 14.73 24.21
CA PRO A 336 -51.37 14.13 24.06
C PRO A 336 -51.64 13.06 25.13
N PHE A 337 -51.59 13.44 26.41
CA PHE A 337 -51.85 12.55 27.55
C PHE A 337 -52.82 13.19 28.55
N LYS A 338 -53.59 12.32 29.23
CA LYS A 338 -54.52 12.66 30.31
C LYS A 338 -54.26 11.77 31.53
N VAL A 339 -54.43 12.35 32.72
CA VAL A 339 -54.24 11.63 33.98
C VAL A 339 -55.53 10.94 34.39
N ILE A 340 -55.45 9.64 34.71
CA ILE A 340 -56.53 8.86 35.32
C ILE A 340 -56.16 8.46 36.75
N THR A 341 -57.14 8.37 37.63
CA THR A 341 -56.94 7.93 39.03
C THR A 341 -57.32 6.47 39.16
N VAL A 342 -56.40 5.65 39.67
CA VAL A 342 -56.57 4.23 39.97
C VAL A 342 -56.39 4.06 41.49
N GLU A 343 -56.97 3.02 42.12
CA GLU A 343 -56.90 2.86 43.57
C GLU A 343 -55.44 2.76 44.07
N GLY A 344 -54.94 3.85 44.66
CA GLY A 344 -53.56 3.98 45.16
C GLY A 344 -52.63 4.85 44.31
N GLY A 345 -53.04 5.38 43.14
CA GLY A 345 -52.15 6.17 42.29
C GLY A 345 -52.82 6.93 41.14
N SER A 346 -52.00 7.61 40.35
CA SER A 346 -52.39 8.36 39.15
C SER A 346 -51.54 7.95 37.96
N GLU A 347 -52.18 7.55 36.85
CA GLU A 347 -51.50 7.07 35.64
C GLU A 347 -51.74 8.03 34.46
N GLU A 348 -50.72 8.21 33.62
CA GLU A 348 -50.80 9.02 32.39
C GLU A 348 -51.11 8.11 31.19
N VAL A 349 -52.30 8.27 30.60
CA VAL A 349 -52.73 7.54 29.41
C VAL A 349 -52.87 8.49 28.22
N ILE A 350 -52.74 7.99 26.99
CA ILE A 350 -52.90 8.82 25.79
C ILE A 350 -54.31 9.39 25.71
N ASP A 351 -54.42 10.66 25.32
CA ASP A 351 -55.71 11.25 25.02
C ASP A 351 -56.15 10.91 23.59
N GLU A 352 -57.04 9.94 23.45
CA GLU A 352 -57.69 9.60 22.17
C GLU A 352 -58.50 10.77 21.58
N GLU A 353 -58.75 11.84 22.35
CA GLU A 353 -59.44 13.04 21.87
C GLU A 353 -58.54 14.08 21.18
N ASP A 354 -57.20 13.92 21.21
CA ASP A 354 -56.25 14.84 20.54
C ASP A 354 -56.50 14.96 19.03
N GLU A 355 -56.56 16.20 18.53
CA GLU A 355 -56.92 16.52 17.15
C GLU A 355 -55.94 15.87 16.14
N LYS A 356 -54.62 15.96 16.37
CA LYS A 356 -53.63 15.38 15.46
C LYS A 356 -53.72 13.84 15.44
N LEU A 357 -53.91 13.22 16.60
CA LEU A 357 -54.04 11.76 16.72
C LEU A 357 -55.34 11.24 16.08
N LYS A 358 -56.43 12.02 16.11
CA LYS A 358 -57.65 11.74 15.34
C LYS A 358 -57.41 11.83 13.85
N ASP A 359 -56.89 12.96 13.36
CA ASP A 359 -56.61 13.20 11.94
C ASP A 359 -55.73 12.08 11.37
N LEU A 360 -54.68 11.68 12.09
CA LEU A 360 -53.81 10.55 11.72
C LEU A 360 -54.57 9.23 11.53
N LYS A 361 -55.50 8.94 12.45
CA LYS A 361 -56.27 7.70 12.49
C LYS A 361 -57.33 7.65 11.40
N GLU A 362 -57.95 8.78 11.08
CA GLU A 362 -58.90 8.91 9.97
C GLU A 362 -58.19 8.91 8.61
N GLU A 363 -57.08 9.63 8.45
CA GLU A 363 -56.39 9.78 7.16
C GLU A 363 -55.49 8.58 6.76
N PHE A 364 -54.86 7.91 7.73
CA PHE A 364 -53.85 6.87 7.48
C PHE A 364 -54.07 5.57 8.25
N GLY A 365 -55.07 5.55 9.14
CA GLY A 365 -55.59 4.33 9.72
C GLY A 365 -54.89 3.82 10.98
N ASP A 366 -55.55 2.84 11.58
CA ASP A 366 -55.23 2.22 12.87
C ASP A 366 -53.77 1.72 12.99
N GLU A 367 -53.17 1.24 11.90
CA GLU A 367 -51.78 0.74 11.89
C GLU A 367 -50.75 1.86 12.13
N VAL A 368 -51.01 3.06 11.58
CA VAL A 368 -50.14 4.24 11.72
C VAL A 368 -50.37 4.91 13.06
N TYR A 369 -51.63 5.06 13.46
CA TYR A 369 -52.01 5.51 14.81
C TYR A 369 -51.35 4.65 15.91
N LYS A 370 -51.34 3.31 15.75
CA LYS A 370 -50.66 2.40 16.69
C LYS A 370 -49.14 2.57 16.73
N ALA A 371 -48.50 2.92 15.61
CA ALA A 371 -47.06 3.19 15.57
C ALA A 371 -46.70 4.47 16.34
N VAL A 372 -47.45 5.55 16.11
CA VAL A 372 -47.27 6.83 16.81
C VAL A 372 -47.61 6.72 18.30
N THR A 373 -48.73 6.10 18.66
CA THR A 373 -49.11 5.96 20.08
C THR A 373 -48.18 5.04 20.86
N THR A 374 -47.61 4.00 20.25
CA THR A 374 -46.55 3.21 20.89
C THR A 374 -45.27 4.04 21.09
N ALA A 375 -44.86 4.84 20.10
CA ALA A 375 -43.70 5.72 20.26
C ALA A 375 -43.94 6.78 21.36
N LEU A 376 -45.14 7.39 21.44
CA LEU A 376 -45.53 8.27 22.55
C LEU A 376 -45.35 7.62 23.92
N MET A 377 -45.91 6.42 24.11
CA MET A 377 -45.85 5.71 25.40
C MET A 377 -44.41 5.35 25.77
N GLU A 378 -43.60 4.85 24.82
CA GLU A 378 -42.19 4.55 25.06
C GLU A 378 -41.38 5.81 25.39
N MET A 379 -41.71 6.97 24.82
CA MET A 379 -41.09 8.24 25.19
C MET A 379 -41.52 8.70 26.58
N ASN A 380 -42.76 8.45 27.00
CA ASN A 380 -43.23 8.80 28.34
C ASN A 380 -42.70 7.86 29.44
N GLU A 381 -42.53 6.56 29.15
CA GLU A 381 -41.98 5.58 30.10
C GLU A 381 -40.46 5.73 30.27
N TYR A 382 -39.70 5.95 29.18
CA TYR A 382 -38.23 5.95 29.22
C TYR A 382 -37.59 7.35 29.21
N ASN A 383 -38.28 8.40 28.74
CA ASN A 383 -37.71 9.75 28.64
C ASN A 383 -38.74 10.89 28.72
N PRO A 384 -39.65 10.93 29.72
CA PRO A 384 -40.82 11.82 29.72
C PRO A 384 -40.44 13.29 29.60
N SER A 385 -39.38 13.71 30.28
CA SER A 385 -38.87 15.09 30.30
C SER A 385 -37.97 15.45 29.12
N GLY A 386 -37.38 14.47 28.43
CA GLY A 386 -36.38 14.72 27.39
C GLY A 386 -36.90 14.64 25.96
N ARG A 387 -37.98 13.90 25.70
CA ARG A 387 -38.62 13.75 24.36
C ARG A 387 -37.63 13.38 23.23
N TYR A 388 -36.55 12.65 23.55
CA TYR A 388 -35.61 12.10 22.57
C TYR A 388 -35.49 10.58 22.66
N ILE A 389 -35.18 9.94 21.54
CA ILE A 389 -35.11 8.48 21.39
C ILE A 389 -33.96 7.90 22.23
N ILE A 390 -34.27 7.05 23.21
CA ILE A 390 -33.26 6.37 24.05
C ILE A 390 -32.94 4.98 23.51
N SER A 391 -31.66 4.58 23.56
CA SER A 391 -31.24 3.22 23.21
C SER A 391 -31.22 2.35 24.47
N GLU A 392 -31.98 1.26 24.49
CA GLU A 392 -32.06 0.30 25.60
C GLU A 392 -31.61 -1.11 25.22
N LEU A 393 -31.14 -1.86 26.21
CA LEU A 393 -30.76 -3.27 26.05
C LEU A 393 -32.02 -4.13 26.15
N TRP A 394 -32.34 -4.89 25.10
CA TRP A 394 -33.66 -5.52 24.96
C TRP A 394 -33.60 -7.02 24.68
N ASN A 395 -34.50 -7.77 25.32
CA ASN A 395 -34.74 -9.19 25.05
C ASN A 395 -35.97 -9.29 24.12
N PHE A 396 -35.70 -9.47 22.82
CA PHE A 396 -36.72 -9.55 21.78
C PHE A 396 -37.53 -10.87 21.79
N LYS A 397 -37.15 -11.86 22.63
CA LYS A 397 -37.98 -13.06 22.86
C LYS A 397 -39.01 -12.86 23.96
N GLU A 398 -38.66 -12.10 25.00
CA GLU A 398 -39.49 -11.93 26.20
C GLU A 398 -40.21 -10.57 26.25
N GLY A 399 -39.99 -9.70 25.26
CA GLY A 399 -40.71 -8.43 25.14
C GLY A 399 -40.37 -7.42 26.24
N ARG A 400 -39.21 -7.56 26.90
CA ARG A 400 -38.78 -6.75 28.05
C ARG A 400 -37.34 -6.24 27.90
N ARG A 401 -36.97 -5.28 28.77
CA ARG A 401 -35.57 -4.89 29.01
C ARG A 401 -34.75 -6.13 29.38
N ALA A 402 -33.58 -6.26 28.76
CA ALA A 402 -32.61 -7.33 29.04
C ALA A 402 -31.66 -6.94 30.17
N THR A 403 -31.23 -7.94 30.90
CA THR A 403 -30.19 -7.85 31.94
C THR A 403 -28.79 -7.76 31.32
N LEU A 404 -27.83 -7.28 32.10
CA LEU A 404 -26.41 -7.28 31.70
C LEU A 404 -25.88 -8.69 31.40
N LYS A 405 -26.34 -9.68 32.18
CA LYS A 405 -26.00 -11.10 32.00
C LYS A 405 -26.44 -11.62 30.62
N GLU A 406 -27.69 -11.39 30.24
CA GLU A 406 -28.22 -11.75 28.91
C GLU A 406 -27.41 -11.11 27.76
N GLY A 407 -27.02 -9.84 27.91
CA GLY A 407 -26.18 -9.13 26.96
C GLY A 407 -24.77 -9.73 26.81
N GLY A 408 -24.10 -9.99 27.93
CA GLY A 408 -22.75 -10.58 27.96
C GLY A 408 -22.71 -11.98 27.33
N SER A 409 -23.62 -12.87 27.75
CA SER A 409 -23.72 -14.24 27.23
C SER A 409 -23.94 -14.28 25.71
N PHE A 410 -24.72 -13.34 25.16
CA PHE A 410 -24.98 -13.27 23.72
C PHE A 410 -23.72 -12.96 22.90
N ILE A 411 -22.91 -11.98 23.33
CA ILE A 411 -21.70 -11.56 22.62
C ILE A 411 -20.67 -12.69 22.58
N LEU A 412 -20.44 -13.35 23.72
CA LEU A 412 -19.51 -14.49 23.87
C LEU A 412 -19.83 -15.63 22.89
N LYS A 413 -21.12 -15.92 22.66
CA LYS A 413 -21.56 -17.01 21.77
C LYS A 413 -21.25 -16.75 20.29
N GLN A 414 -21.35 -15.50 19.82
CA GLN A 414 -21.15 -15.16 18.41
C GLN A 414 -19.70 -15.36 17.93
N TRP A 415 -18.73 -15.12 18.81
CA TRP A 415 -17.30 -15.10 18.50
C TRP A 415 -16.72 -16.46 18.10
N LYS A 416 -17.29 -17.59 18.54
CA LYS A 416 -16.67 -18.92 18.44
C LYS A 416 -16.74 -19.62 17.04
N SER A 417 -17.07 -18.92 15.93
CA SER A 417 -17.73 -19.56 14.77
C SER A 417 -17.07 -19.57 13.34
N PHE A 418 -15.94 -18.91 13.01
CA PHE A 418 -15.52 -18.66 11.59
C PHE A 418 -14.03 -18.98 11.16
N LYS A 419 -13.67 -20.02 10.31
CA LYS A 419 -12.21 -20.45 10.06
C LYS A 419 -11.59 -21.29 8.77
N ARG A 420 -11.91 -21.32 7.39
CA ARG A 420 -11.43 -22.39 6.26
C ARG A 420 -11.35 -22.17 4.48
N ARG A 421 -10.28 -22.16 3.37
CA ARG A 421 -10.04 -22.48 1.64
C ARG A 421 -9.20 -21.75 0.18
N ARG A 422 -8.51 -22.27 -1.11
CA ARG A 422 -8.10 -21.76 -2.74
C ARG A 422 -6.87 -22.22 -4.05
N GLY A 423 -6.70 -21.93 -5.54
CA GLY A 423 -5.51 -22.13 -6.83
C GLY A 423 -5.44 -22.07 -8.66
N SER A 424 -4.35 -22.01 -9.73
CA SER A 424 -4.17 -22.12 -11.49
C SER A 424 -2.82 -21.94 -12.72
N VAL A 425 -2.64 -22.18 -14.23
CA VAL A 425 -1.39 -22.12 -15.49
C VAL A 425 -1.36 -22.14 -17.32
N MET A 426 -0.31 -21.97 -18.44
CA MET A 426 -0.16 -21.96 -20.19
C MET A 426 1.19 -21.99 -21.44
N GLU A 427 1.25 -22.09 -22.97
CA GLU A 427 2.21 -21.64 -24.39
C GLU A 427 3.05 -22.33 -25.88
N ASN A 428 3.33 -21.75 -27.27
CA ASN A 428 4.29 -21.57 -28.76
C ASN A 428 5.05 -22.35 -30.26
N VAL A 429 5.51 -21.81 -31.61
CA VAL A 429 6.64 -21.99 -32.98
C VAL A 429 6.76 -22.28 -34.79
N ASP A 430 7.80 -21.88 -35.84
CA ASP A 430 8.68 -22.01 -37.39
C ASP A 430 8.55 -22.38 -39.17
N ALA A 431 9.30 -22.42 -40.54
CA ALA A 431 10.47 -21.99 -41.77
C ALA A 431 10.72 -22.65 -43.48
N GLU A 432 11.48 -22.59 -44.82
CA GLU A 432 12.36 -21.94 -46.20
C GLU A 432 12.98 -22.76 -47.72
N GLY A 433 13.63 -22.67 -49.12
CA GLY A 433 14.21 -21.95 -50.60
C GLY A 433 15.23 -22.50 -52.03
N ILE A 434 15.47 -22.12 -53.50
CA ILE A 434 16.55 -22.53 -54.85
C ILE A 434 16.76 -22.07 -56.62
N GLN A 435 17.79 -22.36 -57.75
CA GLN A 435 18.12 -21.98 -59.43
C GLN A 435 19.22 -22.69 -60.72
N GLN A 436 19.85 -22.58 -62.14
CA GLN A 436 20.22 -21.92 -63.72
C GLN A 436 21.06 -22.58 -65.24
N PRO A 437 21.46 -22.03 -66.62
CA PRO A 437 22.05 -22.52 -68.20
C PRO A 437 23.17 -21.82 -69.46
N PRO A 438 23.59 -21.82 -70.96
CA PRO A 438 23.96 -22.49 -72.53
C PRO A 438 25.07 -21.99 -73.92
N ILE A 439 25.36 -22.47 -75.36
CA ILE A 439 26.43 -22.07 -76.70
C ILE A 439 26.63 -22.56 -78.45
N GLN A 440 27.45 -22.09 -79.67
CA GLN A 440 27.88 -22.60 -81.29
C GLN A 440 28.79 -21.90 -82.72
N THR A 441 29.27 -22.42 -84.08
CA THR A 441 30.19 -21.90 -85.49
C THR A 441 30.49 -22.49 -87.19
N GLU A 442 31.24 -21.96 -88.42
CA GLU A 442 31.66 -22.48 -90.04
C GLU A 442 32.55 -21.75 -91.47
N ASN A 443 33.15 -22.26 -92.79
CA ASN A 443 33.75 -21.65 -94.31
C ASN A 443 34.68 -22.27 -95.77
N PRO A 444 34.83 -21.83 -97.23
CA PRO A 444 35.65 -22.33 -98.67
C PRO A 444 36.12 -21.64 -100.29
N ASN A 445 36.96 -22.09 -101.46
CA ASN A 445 37.14 -21.77 -103.16
C ASN A 445 38.46 -21.74 -104.40
N LEU A 446 38.51 -21.83 -105.93
CA LEU A 446 39.68 -21.70 -107.20
C LEU A 446 39.64 -21.79 -109.02
N ASN A 447 40.61 -21.49 -110.14
CA ASN A 447 40.74 -21.73 -111.85
C ASN A 447 41.96 -21.29 -113.12
N ASN A 448 42.14 -21.61 -114.59
CA ASN A 448 43.17 -21.19 -115.90
C ASN A 448 43.27 -21.61 -117.67
N ALA A 449 44.04 -21.09 -118.86
CA ALA A 449 44.31 -21.49 -120.51
C ALA A 449 45.26 -20.79 -121.88
N ASN A 450 45.60 -21.25 -123.28
CA ASN A 450 46.34 -20.62 -124.70
C ASN A 450 46.71 -21.27 -126.35
N GLU A 451 47.19 -20.67 -127.65
CA GLU A 451 47.71 -21.20 -129.20
C GLU A 451 48.50 -20.42 -130.62
N LEU A 452 48.66 -20.75 -132.08
CA LEU A 452 49.86 -20.51 -133.26
C LEU A 452 50.32 -20.21 -135.02
N PHE A 453 49.89 -20.02 -136.44
CA PHE A 453 50.80 -19.67 -137.88
C PHE A 453 50.65 -18.75 -139.42
N VAL A 454 50.58 -19.09 -140.85
CA VAL A 454 50.67 -18.27 -142.32
C VAL A 454 49.50 -18.02 -143.58
N TRP A 455 49.09 -16.85 -144.30
CA TRP A 455 47.67 -16.18 -144.46
C TRP A 455 46.67 -15.75 -145.68
N PRO A 456 45.30 -15.69 -145.46
CA PRO A 456 44.53 -16.65 -144.68
C PRO A 456 44.88 -18.02 -145.21
N TRP A 457 45.08 -18.95 -144.29
CA TRP A 457 45.79 -20.18 -144.59
C TRP A 457 45.06 -20.95 -145.70
N VAL A 458 45.81 -21.39 -146.71
CA VAL A 458 45.28 -22.11 -147.87
C VAL A 458 46.03 -23.43 -148.04
N GLY A 459 45.31 -24.50 -148.37
CA GLY A 459 45.88 -25.77 -148.83
C GLY A 459 45.72 -25.95 -150.34
N ILE A 460 46.46 -26.87 -150.92
CA ILE A 460 46.35 -27.30 -152.31
C ILE A 460 46.12 -28.80 -152.35
N VAL A 461 45.26 -29.28 -153.26
CA VAL A 461 45.10 -30.69 -153.61
C VAL A 461 45.29 -30.87 -155.11
N ALA A 462 45.99 -31.94 -155.49
CA ALA A 462 46.30 -32.32 -156.85
C ALA A 462 45.86 -33.77 -157.15
N ASN A 463 45.83 -34.10 -158.45
CA ASN A 463 45.46 -35.42 -159.00
C ASN A 463 43.99 -35.82 -158.74
N ILE A 464 43.07 -34.85 -158.66
CA ILE A 464 41.63 -35.11 -158.51
C ILE A 464 41.11 -35.80 -159.78
N PRO A 465 40.48 -37.00 -159.68
CA PRO A 465 39.97 -37.72 -160.84
C PRO A 465 38.99 -36.92 -161.70
N VAL A 466 39.11 -37.08 -163.03
CA VAL A 466 38.25 -36.45 -164.03
C VAL A 466 37.87 -37.44 -165.13
N GLU A 467 36.60 -37.45 -165.52
CA GLU A 467 36.09 -38.17 -166.69
C GLU A 467 36.06 -37.25 -167.91
N TRP A 468 36.33 -37.79 -169.10
CA TRP A 468 36.08 -37.08 -170.35
C TRP A 468 34.66 -37.40 -170.85
N LYS A 469 33.76 -36.42 -170.80
CA LYS A 469 32.34 -36.54 -171.12
C LYS A 469 31.90 -35.31 -171.90
N ASP A 470 31.08 -35.49 -172.93
CA ASP A 470 30.52 -34.41 -173.75
C ASP A 470 31.57 -33.37 -174.22
N SER A 471 32.73 -33.88 -174.61
CA SER A 471 33.91 -33.13 -175.07
C SER A 471 34.60 -32.21 -174.04
N ARG A 472 34.43 -32.46 -172.73
CA ARG A 472 35.18 -31.80 -171.64
C ARG A 472 35.58 -32.75 -170.52
N TYR A 473 36.55 -32.34 -169.71
CA TYR A 473 36.84 -32.96 -168.42
C TYR A 473 35.84 -32.49 -167.36
N VAL A 474 35.14 -33.44 -166.75
CA VAL A 474 34.26 -33.23 -165.60
C VAL A 474 34.80 -34.00 -164.39
N GLY A 475 34.73 -33.41 -163.20
CA GLY A 475 35.16 -34.02 -161.95
C GLY A 475 34.09 -33.84 -160.86
N GLU A 476 34.29 -34.50 -159.72
CA GLU A 476 33.39 -34.31 -158.57
C GLU A 476 33.45 -32.88 -158.03
N SER A 477 32.37 -32.40 -157.42
CA SER A 477 32.33 -31.05 -156.86
C SER A 477 33.22 -30.93 -155.62
N GLY A 478 33.82 -29.76 -155.43
CA GLY A 478 34.69 -29.46 -154.28
C GLY A 478 34.01 -29.66 -152.92
N THR A 479 32.67 -29.68 -152.87
CA THR A 479 31.88 -29.97 -151.66
C THR A 479 32.20 -31.35 -151.07
N LYS A 480 32.31 -32.40 -151.90
CA LYS A 480 32.62 -33.75 -151.42
C LYS A 480 34.04 -33.83 -150.87
N LEU A 481 35.01 -33.24 -151.57
CA LEU A 481 36.39 -33.14 -151.09
C LEU A 481 36.47 -32.30 -149.80
N LYS A 482 35.66 -31.24 -149.66
CA LYS A 482 35.53 -30.49 -148.40
C LYS A 482 35.04 -31.41 -147.27
N GLU A 483 33.95 -32.14 -147.48
CA GLU A 483 33.39 -33.05 -146.47
C GLU A 483 34.40 -34.13 -146.05
N ASP A 484 35.13 -34.74 -146.98
CA ASP A 484 36.10 -35.79 -146.67
C ASP A 484 37.33 -35.25 -145.92
N LEU A 485 37.76 -34.02 -146.23
CA LEU A 485 38.79 -33.31 -145.45
C LEU A 485 38.27 -32.84 -144.08
N THR A 486 36.98 -32.51 -143.94
CA THR A 486 36.33 -32.25 -142.65
C THR A 486 36.23 -33.53 -141.81
N LYS A 487 35.88 -34.68 -142.40
CA LYS A 487 35.87 -36.00 -141.72
C LYS A 487 37.26 -36.41 -141.22
N LYS A 488 38.33 -36.01 -141.92
CA LYS A 488 39.72 -36.16 -141.46
C LYS A 488 40.14 -35.16 -140.36
N GLY A 489 39.25 -34.26 -139.93
CA GLY A 489 39.50 -33.31 -138.85
C GLY A 489 40.17 -31.99 -139.26
N PHE A 490 40.41 -31.75 -140.54
CA PHE A 490 41.12 -30.54 -141.00
C PHE A 490 40.24 -29.29 -141.10
N ASN A 491 38.93 -29.40 -140.88
CA ASN A 491 37.99 -28.28 -140.84
C ASN A 491 38.15 -27.19 -141.93
N PRO A 492 38.29 -27.55 -143.23
CA PRO A 492 38.41 -26.57 -144.30
C PRO A 492 37.16 -25.66 -144.36
N LEU A 493 37.39 -24.35 -144.42
CA LEU A 493 36.34 -23.35 -144.62
C LEU A 493 35.68 -23.53 -146.00
N ARG A 494 36.48 -23.71 -147.06
CA ARG A 494 36.02 -23.90 -148.45
C ARG A 494 36.99 -24.79 -149.23
N VAL A 495 36.52 -25.39 -150.32
CA VAL A 495 37.34 -26.07 -151.33
C VAL A 495 36.91 -25.60 -152.70
N HIS A 496 37.87 -25.20 -153.52
CA HIS A 496 37.69 -24.53 -154.81
C HIS A 496 38.43 -25.32 -155.91
N PRO A 497 37.73 -26.20 -156.64
CA PRO A 497 38.30 -26.87 -157.79
C PRO A 497 38.66 -25.86 -158.88
N LEU A 498 39.81 -26.04 -159.50
CA LEU A 498 40.35 -25.15 -160.53
C LEU A 498 39.90 -25.65 -161.91
N TRP A 499 39.59 -24.71 -162.82
CA TRP A 499 39.00 -25.01 -164.12
C TRP A 499 39.82 -24.40 -165.26
N SER A 500 39.88 -25.15 -166.37
CA SER A 500 40.54 -24.76 -167.61
C SER A 500 39.53 -24.70 -168.75
N TYR A 501 39.95 -24.23 -169.93
CA TYR A 501 39.10 -24.26 -171.14
C TYR A 501 38.71 -25.68 -171.58
N LYS A 502 39.44 -26.72 -171.14
CA LYS A 502 39.11 -28.14 -171.38
C LYS A 502 38.19 -28.73 -170.31
N GLY A 503 37.78 -27.96 -169.29
CA GLY A 503 37.06 -28.44 -168.12
C GLY A 503 37.94 -28.50 -166.86
N HIS A 504 37.54 -29.34 -165.91
CA HIS A 504 38.17 -29.49 -164.59
C HIS A 504 39.67 -29.81 -164.70
N SER A 505 40.54 -29.11 -163.94
CA SER A 505 42.00 -29.22 -164.12
C SER A 505 42.64 -30.42 -163.40
N GLY A 506 41.92 -31.05 -162.47
CA GLY A 506 42.48 -32.06 -161.55
C GLY A 506 43.14 -31.46 -160.29
N PHE A 507 42.99 -30.15 -160.06
CA PHE A 507 43.48 -29.46 -158.86
C PHE A 507 42.36 -28.72 -158.13
N ALA A 508 42.53 -28.52 -156.82
CA ALA A 508 41.70 -27.62 -156.01
C ALA A 508 42.55 -26.86 -154.99
N THR A 509 42.14 -25.63 -154.65
CA THR A 509 42.61 -24.93 -153.45
C THR A 509 41.64 -25.13 -152.30
N ILE A 510 42.15 -25.08 -151.07
CA ILE A 510 41.41 -25.24 -149.81
C ILE A 510 41.61 -23.97 -149.01
N GLU A 511 40.57 -23.40 -148.41
CA GLU A 511 40.67 -22.23 -147.52
C GLU A 511 40.41 -22.64 -146.08
N PHE A 512 41.14 -22.09 -145.12
CA PHE A 512 40.93 -22.23 -143.67
C PHE A 512 40.57 -20.87 -143.03
N THR A 513 40.18 -20.84 -141.74
CA THR A 513 39.88 -19.57 -141.03
C THR A 513 41.15 -18.72 -140.85
N LYS A 514 41.04 -17.43 -140.56
CA LYS A 514 42.18 -16.48 -140.58
C LYS A 514 42.99 -16.39 -139.27
N ASP A 515 42.68 -17.26 -138.32
CA ASP A 515 43.08 -17.24 -136.90
C ASP A 515 43.99 -18.43 -136.55
N TRP A 516 44.47 -18.44 -135.31
CA TRP A 516 45.41 -19.42 -134.77
C TRP A 516 44.92 -20.87 -134.95
N ASP A 517 43.67 -21.17 -134.58
CA ASP A 517 43.03 -22.47 -134.85
C ASP A 517 42.89 -22.78 -136.35
N GLY A 518 42.59 -21.78 -137.18
CA GLY A 518 42.56 -21.93 -138.64
C GLY A 518 43.87 -22.47 -139.20
N LEU A 519 45.00 -22.10 -138.61
CA LEU A 519 46.27 -22.66 -139.04
C LEU A 519 46.48 -24.05 -138.49
N LYS A 520 46.27 -24.25 -137.20
CA LYS A 520 46.39 -25.57 -136.58
C LYS A 520 45.70 -26.64 -137.43
N ASN A 521 44.52 -26.32 -137.96
CA ASN A 521 43.81 -27.07 -138.99
C ASN A 521 44.58 -27.24 -140.32
N ALA A 522 45.12 -26.15 -140.91
CA ALA A 522 45.89 -26.16 -142.16
C ALA A 522 47.24 -26.92 -142.08
N VAL A 523 47.93 -26.88 -140.94
CA VAL A 523 49.18 -27.64 -140.69
C VAL A 523 48.88 -29.12 -140.42
N MET A 524 47.75 -29.45 -139.79
CA MET A 524 47.28 -30.85 -139.74
C MET A 524 46.98 -31.39 -141.14
N PHE A 525 46.37 -30.58 -142.00
CA PHE A 525 46.13 -30.95 -143.41
C PHE A 525 47.43 -31.30 -144.13
N GLU A 526 48.42 -30.39 -144.15
CA GLU A 526 49.71 -30.60 -144.82
C GLU A 526 50.41 -31.87 -144.32
N LYS A 527 50.61 -31.98 -143.00
CA LYS A 527 51.29 -33.13 -142.38
C LYS A 527 50.62 -34.47 -142.67
N SER A 528 49.30 -34.49 -142.87
CA SER A 528 48.60 -35.74 -143.21
C SER A 528 48.97 -36.27 -144.61
N PHE A 529 49.14 -35.38 -145.60
CA PHE A 529 49.54 -35.75 -146.94
C PHE A 529 51.03 -36.05 -147.03
N GLU A 530 51.87 -35.33 -146.28
CA GLU A 530 53.30 -35.66 -146.13
C GLU A 530 53.50 -37.06 -145.51
N THR A 531 52.75 -37.39 -144.45
CA THR A 531 52.83 -38.71 -143.77
C THR A 531 52.41 -39.86 -144.69
N ASP A 532 51.44 -39.62 -145.58
CA ASP A 532 50.95 -40.59 -146.57
C ASP A 532 51.88 -40.76 -147.81
N HIS A 533 53.04 -40.07 -147.85
CA HIS A 533 53.93 -39.88 -149.01
C HIS A 533 53.20 -39.33 -150.25
N ARG A 534 52.38 -38.30 -150.01
CA ARG A 534 51.53 -37.60 -150.97
C ARG A 534 51.66 -36.08 -150.84
N GLY A 535 52.79 -35.61 -150.33
CA GLY A 535 53.12 -34.19 -150.23
C GLY A 535 53.47 -33.56 -151.58
N LYS A 536 53.85 -32.28 -151.54
CA LYS A 536 54.28 -31.50 -152.72
C LYS A 536 55.47 -32.13 -153.44
N SER A 537 56.45 -32.61 -152.68
CA SER A 537 57.63 -33.33 -153.16
C SER A 537 57.25 -34.57 -153.98
N ASP A 538 56.30 -35.34 -153.46
CA ASP A 538 55.92 -36.64 -154.03
C ASP A 538 55.11 -36.47 -155.32
N TRP A 539 54.33 -35.38 -155.41
CA TRP A 539 53.59 -34.98 -156.61
C TRP A 539 54.52 -34.56 -157.76
N CYS A 540 55.55 -33.77 -157.46
CA CYS A 540 56.50 -33.28 -158.46
C CYS A 540 57.40 -34.37 -159.04
N ASN A 541 57.76 -35.39 -158.24
CA ASN A 541 58.79 -36.37 -158.60
C ASN A 541 58.27 -37.66 -159.26
N SER A 542 56.97 -37.82 -159.49
CA SER A 542 56.39 -39.08 -160.00
C SER A 542 56.20 -39.11 -161.52
N GLU A 543 57.01 -39.92 -162.21
CA GLU A 543 56.91 -40.16 -163.67
C GLU A 543 55.68 -40.99 -164.07
N ASN A 544 55.19 -41.87 -163.19
CA ASN A 544 54.14 -42.86 -163.50
C ASN A 544 52.98 -42.75 -162.50
N ARG A 545 52.23 -41.64 -162.61
CA ARG A 545 51.20 -41.21 -161.67
C ARG A 545 50.04 -42.20 -161.60
N ARG A 546 49.78 -42.76 -160.41
CA ARG A 546 48.59 -43.57 -160.13
C ARG A 546 47.34 -42.67 -160.25
N ARG A 547 46.31 -43.12 -160.97
CA ARG A 547 45.13 -42.30 -161.29
C ARG A 547 44.23 -42.03 -160.08
N ASP A 548 44.39 -42.81 -159.01
CA ASP A 548 43.40 -42.98 -157.94
C ASP A 548 43.88 -42.39 -156.59
N VAL A 549 44.94 -41.56 -156.61
CA VAL A 549 45.63 -41.07 -155.40
C VAL A 549 45.75 -39.55 -155.41
N LEU A 550 45.13 -38.88 -154.44
CA LEU A 550 45.26 -37.43 -154.22
C LEU A 550 46.59 -37.07 -153.55
N TYR A 551 47.11 -35.88 -153.89
CA TYR A 551 48.28 -35.25 -153.27
C TYR A 551 47.89 -33.89 -152.66
N GLY A 552 48.61 -33.39 -151.64
CA GLY A 552 48.28 -32.11 -151.02
C GLY A 552 49.34 -31.52 -150.08
N TRP A 553 49.29 -30.21 -149.87
CA TRP A 553 50.26 -29.42 -149.09
C TRP A 553 49.69 -28.03 -148.72
N ILE A 554 50.26 -27.31 -147.74
CA ILE A 554 49.85 -25.92 -147.49
C ILE A 554 50.43 -25.02 -148.59
N ALA A 555 49.66 -24.06 -149.10
CA ALA A 555 50.13 -23.10 -150.08
C ALA A 555 51.18 -22.19 -149.42
N ARG A 556 52.38 -22.18 -149.98
CA ARG A 556 53.52 -21.38 -149.50
C ARG A 556 53.91 -20.35 -150.57
N GLU A 557 54.97 -19.58 -150.31
CA GLU A 557 55.45 -18.52 -151.21
C GLU A 557 55.78 -19.03 -152.63
N ASP A 558 56.24 -20.27 -152.77
CA ASP A 558 56.57 -20.88 -154.06
C ASP A 558 55.30 -21.32 -154.85
N ASP A 559 54.25 -21.80 -154.18
CA ASP A 559 52.93 -21.96 -154.79
C ASP A 559 52.36 -20.62 -155.26
N TYR A 560 52.41 -19.62 -154.37
CA TYR A 560 51.91 -18.28 -154.62
C TYR A 560 52.63 -17.62 -155.82
N ASN A 561 53.89 -17.93 -156.07
CA ASN A 561 54.68 -17.36 -157.17
C ASN A 561 54.72 -18.22 -158.45
N SER A 562 54.08 -19.40 -158.47
CA SER A 562 54.05 -20.30 -159.64
C SER A 562 53.36 -19.69 -160.88
N LYS A 563 53.81 -20.06 -162.08
CA LYS A 563 53.26 -19.55 -163.37
C LYS A 563 52.12 -20.41 -163.95
N ASP A 564 51.57 -21.32 -163.16
CA ASP A 564 50.44 -22.16 -163.56
C ASP A 564 49.11 -21.61 -163.02
N LEU A 565 48.05 -22.40 -163.21
CA LEU A 565 46.68 -22.09 -162.79
C LEU A 565 46.52 -21.95 -161.26
N ILE A 566 47.40 -22.58 -160.47
CA ILE A 566 47.38 -22.49 -159.01
C ILE A 566 47.91 -21.13 -158.59
N GLY A 567 49.12 -20.76 -159.03
CA GLY A 567 49.71 -19.46 -158.70
C GLY A 567 48.92 -18.27 -159.24
N GLU A 568 48.32 -18.38 -160.44
CA GLU A 568 47.40 -17.35 -160.94
C GLU A 568 46.17 -17.18 -160.03
N HIS A 569 45.57 -18.29 -159.59
CA HIS A 569 44.43 -18.27 -158.68
C HIS A 569 44.78 -17.69 -157.30
N LEU A 570 45.94 -18.06 -156.74
CA LEU A 570 46.41 -17.58 -155.43
C LEU A 570 46.68 -16.07 -155.45
N ARG A 571 47.47 -15.56 -156.41
CA ARG A 571 47.78 -14.12 -156.55
C ARG A 571 46.55 -13.24 -156.80
N LYS A 572 45.50 -13.81 -157.38
CA LYS A 572 44.24 -13.10 -157.60
C LYS A 572 43.41 -12.91 -156.32
N CYS A 573 43.74 -13.63 -155.23
CA CYS A 573 42.83 -13.82 -154.10
C CYS A 573 43.46 -13.66 -152.70
N ARG A 574 44.78 -13.77 -152.51
CA ARG A 574 45.44 -13.91 -151.19
C ARG A 574 46.73 -13.09 -151.11
N ASP A 575 47.26 -12.97 -149.88
CA ASP A 575 48.55 -12.33 -149.57
C ASP A 575 49.52 -13.36 -148.93
N LEU A 576 50.74 -12.95 -148.61
CA LEU A 576 51.70 -13.70 -147.79
C LEU A 576 51.89 -13.00 -146.43
N LYS A 577 52.06 -13.77 -145.35
CA LYS A 577 52.43 -13.27 -143.99
C LYS A 577 53.25 -14.30 -143.23
N SER A 578 54.04 -13.88 -142.23
CA SER A 578 54.52 -14.77 -141.16
C SER A 578 53.59 -14.68 -139.94
N ILE A 579 53.88 -15.44 -138.87
CA ILE A 579 53.17 -15.24 -137.61
C ILE A 579 53.84 -14.41 -136.55
N SER A 580 55.15 -14.17 -136.62
CA SER A 580 55.73 -13.06 -135.88
C SER A 580 55.06 -11.73 -136.25
N ASP A 581 54.58 -11.57 -137.49
CA ASP A 581 53.80 -10.39 -137.91
C ASP A 581 52.42 -10.29 -137.21
N LEU A 582 51.71 -11.42 -137.09
CA LEU A 582 50.37 -11.44 -136.47
C LEU A 582 50.46 -11.39 -134.94
N GLU A 583 51.43 -12.06 -134.33
CA GLU A 583 51.78 -11.90 -132.91
C GLU A 583 52.14 -10.44 -132.60
N ALA A 584 52.95 -9.79 -133.44
CA ALA A 584 53.37 -8.40 -133.22
C ALA A 584 52.18 -7.43 -133.25
N ASP A 585 51.22 -7.61 -134.17
CA ASP A 585 50.04 -6.76 -134.26
C ASP A 585 49.03 -6.98 -133.11
N ASP A 586 48.88 -8.21 -132.60
CA ASP A 586 48.05 -8.47 -131.40
C ASP A 586 48.74 -8.00 -130.11
N ASN A 587 50.06 -8.15 -130.00
CA ASN A 587 50.85 -7.56 -128.90
C ASN A 587 50.73 -6.03 -128.89
N ARG A 588 50.83 -5.35 -130.04
CA ARG A 588 50.63 -3.89 -130.15
C ARG A 588 49.26 -3.42 -129.63
N LYS A 589 48.18 -4.15 -129.97
CA LYS A 589 46.81 -3.86 -129.47
C LYS A 589 46.77 -4.00 -127.95
N THR A 590 47.34 -5.09 -127.43
CA THR A 590 47.40 -5.40 -125.99
C THR A 590 48.16 -4.34 -125.20
N THR A 591 49.36 -3.95 -125.62
CA THR A 591 50.17 -2.88 -124.98
C THR A 591 49.43 -1.54 -124.92
N LYS A 592 48.67 -1.20 -125.97
CA LYS A 592 47.86 0.03 -126.02
C LYS A 592 46.66 0.00 -125.05
N LEU A 593 46.11 -1.18 -124.76
CA LEU A 593 45.09 -1.34 -123.72
C LEU A 593 45.70 -1.25 -122.31
N VAL A 594 46.83 -1.94 -122.08
CA VAL A 594 47.52 -1.96 -120.78
C VAL A 594 47.94 -0.55 -120.34
N SER A 595 48.53 0.27 -121.21
CA SER A 595 48.91 1.65 -120.87
C SER A 595 47.71 2.56 -120.56
N LYS A 596 46.57 2.36 -121.24
CA LYS A 596 45.31 3.06 -120.92
C LYS A 596 44.70 2.61 -119.58
N LEU A 597 44.87 1.35 -119.19
CA LEU A 597 44.44 0.86 -117.88
C LEU A 597 45.37 1.34 -116.75
N ALA A 598 46.69 1.36 -116.97
CA ALA A 598 47.68 1.83 -116.00
C ALA A 598 47.43 3.29 -115.57
N SER A 599 47.21 4.19 -116.53
CA SER A 599 46.89 5.61 -116.24
C SER A 599 45.55 5.79 -115.51
N VAL A 600 44.56 4.93 -115.74
CA VAL A 600 43.29 4.92 -114.98
C VAL A 600 43.50 4.42 -113.54
N ILE A 601 44.39 3.44 -113.33
CA ILE A 601 44.78 2.97 -112.00
C ILE A 601 45.52 4.08 -111.23
N GLU A 602 46.48 4.75 -111.88
CA GLU A 602 47.24 5.87 -111.30
C GLU A 602 46.33 7.00 -110.80
N VAL A 603 45.39 7.48 -111.63
CA VAL A 603 44.41 8.50 -111.25
C VAL A 603 43.49 8.04 -110.11
N LYS A 604 43.16 6.74 -110.04
CA LYS A 604 42.40 6.18 -108.90
C LYS A 604 43.24 6.10 -107.62
N ASN A 605 44.51 5.76 -107.71
CA ASN A 605 45.43 5.71 -106.58
C ASN A 605 45.65 7.11 -105.99
N MET A 606 45.81 8.14 -106.82
CA MET A 606 45.89 9.54 -106.35
C MET A 606 44.65 9.94 -105.53
N LYS A 607 43.45 9.60 -106.01
CA LYS A 607 42.19 9.86 -105.29
C LYS A 607 42.07 9.03 -104.00
N LEU A 608 42.62 7.81 -103.97
CA LEU A 608 42.63 6.99 -102.77
C LEU A 608 43.51 7.61 -101.68
N GLU A 609 44.70 8.12 -102.01
CA GLU A 609 45.56 8.83 -101.04
C GLU A 609 44.94 10.17 -100.59
N GLU A 610 44.25 10.90 -101.47
CA GLU A 610 43.49 12.10 -101.07
C GLU A 610 42.39 11.77 -100.04
N MET A 611 41.64 10.68 -100.26
CA MET A 611 40.61 10.23 -99.33
C MET A 611 41.21 9.70 -98.01
N LYS A 612 42.31 8.95 -98.04
CA LYS A 612 43.06 8.53 -96.83
C LYS A 612 43.54 9.73 -96.02
N SER A 613 44.08 10.75 -96.67
CA SER A 613 44.54 12.00 -96.03
C SER A 613 43.38 12.70 -95.32
N LYS A 614 42.24 12.89 -96.00
CA LYS A 614 41.02 13.49 -95.43
C LYS A 614 40.43 12.65 -94.29
N PHE A 615 40.45 11.33 -94.40
CA PHE A 615 40.03 10.42 -93.33
C PHE A 615 40.93 10.56 -92.10
N ASN A 616 42.25 10.55 -92.27
CA ASN A 616 43.21 10.71 -91.18
C ASN A 616 43.06 12.07 -90.47
N GLN A 617 42.90 13.16 -91.24
CA GLN A 617 42.61 14.49 -90.68
C GLN A 617 41.33 14.47 -89.82
N THR A 618 40.25 13.92 -90.37
CA THR A 618 38.95 13.81 -89.67
C THR A 618 39.06 12.95 -88.41
N SER A 619 39.79 11.84 -88.47
CA SER A 619 40.05 10.96 -87.32
C SER A 619 40.85 11.66 -86.23
N ILE A 620 41.84 12.48 -86.57
CA ILE A 620 42.61 13.28 -85.60
C ILE A 620 41.73 14.36 -84.95
N SER A 621 40.89 15.05 -85.73
CA SER A 621 39.92 16.01 -85.19
C SER A 621 38.92 15.35 -84.23
N LEU A 622 38.39 14.18 -84.60
CA LEU A 622 37.45 13.42 -83.77
C LEU A 622 38.12 12.93 -82.47
N SER A 623 39.34 12.39 -82.54
CA SER A 623 40.09 11.97 -81.34
C SER A 623 40.38 13.13 -80.39
N ASN A 624 40.65 14.33 -80.91
CA ASN A 624 40.81 15.52 -80.07
C ASN A 624 39.50 15.96 -79.40
N LEU A 625 38.37 15.91 -80.11
CA LEU A 625 37.06 16.21 -79.54
C LEU A 625 36.64 15.19 -78.47
N ILE A 626 36.94 13.91 -78.66
CA ILE A 626 36.75 12.86 -77.65
C ILE A 626 37.59 13.17 -76.41
N ARG A 627 38.90 13.43 -76.57
CA ARG A 627 39.77 13.80 -75.44
C ARG A 627 39.27 15.03 -74.68
N GLN A 628 38.87 16.10 -75.38
CA GLN A 628 38.31 17.31 -74.74
C GLN A 628 37.00 17.03 -73.98
N LYS A 629 36.13 16.19 -74.55
CA LYS A 629 34.90 15.74 -73.88
C LYS A 629 35.21 14.95 -72.61
N ASP A 630 36.17 14.03 -72.67
CA ASP A 630 36.55 13.18 -71.55
C ASP A 630 37.25 13.99 -70.44
N GLU A 631 38.09 14.97 -70.80
CA GLU A 631 38.66 15.96 -69.88
C GLU A 631 37.57 16.76 -69.16
N MET A 632 36.55 17.27 -69.88
CA MET A 632 35.42 17.98 -69.25
C MET A 632 34.56 17.06 -68.38
N LEU A 633 34.34 15.80 -68.79
CA LEU A 633 33.62 14.82 -67.98
C LEU A 633 34.38 14.44 -66.71
N GLN A 634 35.71 14.36 -66.74
CA GLN A 634 36.52 14.13 -65.54
C GLN A 634 36.39 15.29 -64.55
N VAL A 635 36.50 16.55 -65.02
CA VAL A 635 36.32 17.74 -64.16
C VAL A 635 34.90 17.79 -63.57
N TYR A 636 33.86 17.57 -64.39
CA TYR A 636 32.47 17.55 -63.93
C TYR A 636 32.22 16.46 -62.87
N ASN A 637 32.71 15.24 -63.11
CA ASN A 637 32.57 14.13 -62.16
C ASN A 637 33.32 14.39 -60.85
N GLU A 638 34.47 15.07 -60.90
CA GLU A 638 35.25 15.39 -59.70
C GLU A 638 34.60 16.54 -58.88
N GLU A 639 34.04 17.57 -59.52
CA GLU A 639 33.22 18.56 -58.80
C GLU A 639 31.94 17.94 -58.23
N LEU A 640 31.32 16.99 -58.94
CA LEU A 640 30.17 16.24 -58.41
C LEU A 640 30.55 15.39 -57.18
N ARG A 641 31.73 14.75 -57.19
CA ARG A 641 32.28 14.05 -56.01
C ARG A 641 32.55 14.99 -54.84
N LYS A 642 33.19 16.14 -55.07
CA LYS A 642 33.42 17.17 -54.03
C LYS A 642 32.10 17.65 -53.43
N LEU A 643 31.10 17.93 -54.27
CA LEU A 643 29.77 18.34 -53.81
C LEU A 643 29.09 17.26 -52.97
N GLN A 644 29.12 15.99 -53.43
CA GLN A 644 28.60 14.86 -52.67
C GLN A 644 29.34 14.65 -51.33
N GLN A 645 30.66 14.81 -51.30
CA GLN A 645 31.44 14.65 -50.08
C GLN A 645 31.22 15.81 -49.10
N ASN A 646 31.13 17.05 -49.59
CA ASN A 646 30.77 18.21 -48.78
C ASN A 646 29.36 18.06 -48.18
N ALA A 647 28.39 17.57 -48.95
CA ALA A 647 27.06 17.26 -48.45
C ALA A 647 27.09 16.16 -47.38
N ARG A 648 27.82 15.06 -47.60
CA ARG A 648 28.01 13.98 -46.60
C ARG A 648 28.63 14.51 -45.31
N ASN A 649 29.71 15.28 -45.41
CA ASN A 649 30.40 15.89 -44.26
C ASN A 649 29.45 16.83 -43.50
N HIS A 650 28.66 17.64 -44.21
CA HIS A 650 27.68 18.54 -43.60
C HIS A 650 26.56 17.78 -42.86
N TYR A 651 26.00 16.73 -43.46
CA TYR A 651 25.03 15.87 -42.78
C TYR A 651 25.63 15.12 -41.59
N GLN A 652 26.86 14.61 -41.70
CA GLN A 652 27.57 13.96 -40.58
C GLN A 652 27.77 14.93 -39.41
N ASN A 653 28.17 16.18 -39.68
CA ASN A 653 28.29 17.21 -38.64
C ASN A 653 26.92 17.55 -38.00
N ILE A 654 25.84 17.63 -38.79
CA ILE A 654 24.48 17.81 -38.27
C ILE A 654 24.06 16.62 -37.38
N PHE A 655 24.30 15.38 -37.81
CA PHE A 655 23.99 14.20 -37.01
C PHE A 655 24.79 14.17 -35.70
N PHE A 656 26.09 14.49 -35.74
CA PHE A 656 26.95 14.54 -34.55
C PHE A 656 26.51 15.62 -33.56
N GLU A 657 26.27 16.85 -34.02
CA GLU A 657 25.78 17.92 -33.15
C GLU A 657 24.36 17.64 -32.63
N HIS A 658 23.49 17.01 -33.43
CA HIS A 658 22.17 16.57 -32.97
C HIS A 658 22.25 15.44 -31.93
N GLU A 659 23.16 14.48 -32.08
CA GLU A 659 23.39 13.41 -31.09
C GLU A 659 23.99 13.95 -29.79
N LYS A 660 24.92 14.91 -29.89
CA LYS A 660 25.49 15.67 -28.77
C LYS A 660 24.44 16.51 -28.04
N ILE A 661 23.60 17.26 -28.75
CA ILE A 661 22.48 18.03 -28.18
C ILE A 661 21.45 17.07 -27.55
N LYS A 662 21.10 15.96 -28.22
CA LYS A 662 20.24 14.92 -27.64
C LYS A 662 20.82 14.36 -26.35
N SER A 663 22.13 14.12 -26.29
CA SER A 663 22.81 13.63 -25.09
C SER A 663 22.82 14.66 -23.96
N GLN A 664 22.98 15.95 -24.28
CA GLN A 664 22.84 17.06 -23.32
C GLN A 664 21.40 17.20 -22.79
N LEU A 665 20.39 17.09 -23.67
CA LEU A 665 18.98 17.12 -23.29
C LEU A 665 18.59 15.88 -22.47
N GLU A 666 19.12 14.70 -22.78
CA GLU A 666 18.93 13.47 -21.99
C GLU A 666 19.59 13.58 -20.60
N ALA A 667 20.76 14.23 -20.51
CA ALA A 667 21.41 14.52 -19.25
C ALA A 667 20.63 15.54 -18.41
N GLN A 668 20.21 16.68 -19.00
CA GLN A 668 19.35 17.68 -18.34
C GLN A 668 18.01 17.09 -17.92
N ARG A 669 17.40 16.23 -18.75
CA ARG A 669 16.18 15.49 -18.41
C ARG A 669 16.39 14.60 -17.19
N LYS A 670 17.52 13.87 -17.10
CA LYS A 670 17.86 13.04 -15.94
C LYS A 670 18.16 13.87 -14.69
N GLU A 671 18.82 15.02 -14.83
CA GLU A 671 19.04 15.99 -13.75
C GLU A 671 17.72 16.57 -13.22
N LEU A 672 16.81 16.94 -14.12
CA LEU A 672 15.46 17.41 -13.77
C LEU A 672 14.57 16.30 -13.21
N GLU A 673 14.71 15.05 -13.66
CA GLU A 673 14.01 13.90 -13.09
C GLU A 673 14.55 13.54 -11.70
N GLN A 674 15.86 13.68 -11.46
CA GLN A 674 16.47 13.53 -10.14
C GLN A 674 16.05 14.66 -9.20
N ARG A 675 16.13 15.94 -9.63
CA ARG A 675 15.58 17.08 -8.88
C ARG A 675 14.08 16.92 -8.63
N GLY A 676 13.33 16.40 -9.59
CA GLY A 676 11.91 16.09 -9.46
C GLY A 676 11.66 15.09 -8.33
N LYS A 677 12.37 13.96 -8.32
CA LYS A 677 12.29 12.94 -7.24
C LYS A 677 12.83 13.45 -5.90
N GLU A 678 13.76 14.39 -5.90
CA GLU A 678 14.28 15.02 -4.67
C GLU A 678 13.30 16.08 -4.13
N LEU A 679 12.63 16.83 -5.01
CA LEU A 679 11.54 17.74 -4.68
C LEU A 679 10.30 16.98 -4.23
N GLU A 680 9.97 15.85 -4.86
CA GLU A 680 8.91 14.93 -4.44
C GLU A 680 9.21 14.33 -3.05
N LYS A 681 10.47 13.96 -2.77
CA LYS A 681 10.89 13.56 -1.42
C LYS A 681 10.87 14.70 -0.41
N ARG A 682 11.26 15.92 -0.80
CA ARG A 682 11.13 17.12 0.06
C ARG A 682 9.67 17.48 0.29
N GLN A 683 8.81 17.35 -0.71
CA GLN A 683 7.38 17.59 -0.62
C GLN A 683 6.73 16.53 0.25
N ALA A 684 6.97 15.23 0.03
CA ALA A 684 6.48 14.17 0.90
C ALA A 684 7.03 14.29 2.34
N LYS A 685 8.28 14.74 2.55
CA LYS A 685 8.77 15.10 3.89
C LYS A 685 7.99 16.28 4.46
N ASN A 686 7.88 17.39 3.73
CA ASN A 686 7.16 18.59 4.16
C ASN A 686 5.67 18.35 4.36
N GLU A 687 5.02 17.48 3.59
CA GLU A 687 3.61 17.08 3.73
C GLU A 687 3.43 16.17 4.94
N ASN A 688 4.36 15.25 5.19
CA ASN A 688 4.37 14.44 6.40
C ASN A 688 4.75 15.28 7.64
N GLU A 689 5.55 16.33 7.48
CA GLU A 689 5.95 17.27 8.54
C GLU A 689 4.87 18.34 8.78
N ILE A 690 4.11 18.75 7.76
CA ILE A 690 2.85 19.49 7.88
C ILE A 690 1.76 18.60 8.47
N LEU A 691 1.69 17.31 8.13
CA LEU A 691 0.75 16.38 8.73
C LEU A 691 1.12 16.07 10.18
N ASN A 692 2.41 15.97 10.51
CA ASN A 692 2.89 15.85 11.88
C ASN A 692 2.69 17.15 12.65
N LEU A 693 2.95 18.32 12.08
CA LEU A 693 2.66 19.62 12.70
C LEU A 693 1.15 19.89 12.80
N TYR A 694 0.33 19.39 11.88
CA TYR A 694 -1.12 19.47 11.95
C TYR A 694 -1.68 18.43 12.92
N HIS A 695 -1.06 17.25 13.04
CA HIS A 695 -1.40 16.25 14.04
C HIS A 695 -0.96 16.70 15.43
N GLU A 696 0.25 17.22 15.59
CA GLU A 696 0.77 17.84 16.82
C GLU A 696 -0.05 19.09 17.16
N LYS A 697 -0.37 19.96 16.20
CA LYS A 697 -1.32 21.06 16.41
C LYS A 697 -2.69 20.52 16.81
N THR A 698 -3.23 19.48 16.17
CA THR A 698 -4.53 18.89 16.53
C THR A 698 -4.47 18.17 17.88
N MET A 699 -3.33 17.62 18.28
CA MET A 699 -3.11 16.93 19.56
C MET A 699 -2.81 17.93 20.67
N ASN A 700 -2.21 19.08 20.37
CA ASN A 700 -2.05 20.21 21.26
C ASN A 700 -3.34 21.02 21.37
N GLU A 701 -4.13 21.18 20.30
CA GLU A 701 -5.47 21.77 20.31
C GLU A 701 -6.47 20.83 20.99
N ARG A 702 -6.31 19.50 20.85
CA ARG A 702 -7.03 18.53 21.68
C ARG A 702 -6.55 18.59 23.10
N ALA A 703 -5.25 18.65 23.38
CA ALA A 703 -4.73 18.75 24.73
C ALA A 703 -5.13 20.08 25.39
N THR A 704 -5.22 21.21 24.67
CA THR A 704 -5.76 22.46 25.19
C THR A 704 -7.27 22.40 25.29
N LEU A 705 -8.01 21.81 24.35
CA LEU A 705 -9.47 21.59 24.49
C LEU A 705 -9.81 20.55 25.55
N GLU A 706 -8.89 19.66 25.92
CA GLU A 706 -9.05 18.61 26.93
C GLU A 706 -8.47 19.07 28.27
N GLN A 707 -7.53 20.01 28.30
CA GLN A 707 -7.13 20.82 29.46
C GLN A 707 -8.20 21.88 29.76
N GLU A 708 -8.82 22.50 28.74
CA GLU A 708 -9.94 23.44 28.86
C GLU A 708 -11.21 22.69 29.20
N LYS A 709 -11.51 21.52 28.60
CA LYS A 709 -12.59 20.66 29.09
C LYS A 709 -12.25 20.02 30.42
N ALA A 710 -11.00 19.76 30.78
CA ALA A 710 -10.68 19.35 32.15
C ALA A 710 -10.82 20.53 33.12
N SER A 711 -10.51 21.76 32.70
CA SER A 711 -10.68 22.97 33.52
C SER A 711 -12.15 23.39 33.61
N GLU A 712 -12.93 23.19 32.56
CA GLU A 712 -14.38 23.41 32.52
C GLU A 712 -15.11 22.24 33.18
N ASN A 713 -14.64 21.00 33.07
CA ASN A 713 -15.18 19.87 33.85
C ASN A 713 -14.72 19.94 35.31
N VAL A 714 -13.58 20.53 35.67
CA VAL A 714 -13.20 20.81 37.06
C VAL A 714 -13.90 22.06 37.58
N PHE A 715 -14.17 23.07 36.74
CA PHE A 715 -14.98 24.22 37.11
C PHE A 715 -16.45 23.87 37.23
N ARG A 716 -17.00 23.06 36.30
CA ARG A 716 -18.33 22.45 36.40
C ARG A 716 -18.35 21.50 37.56
N LEU A 717 -17.44 20.53 37.71
CA LEU A 717 -17.38 19.68 38.91
C LEU A 717 -17.19 20.47 40.20
N ALA A 718 -16.53 21.63 40.22
CA ALA A 718 -16.47 22.50 41.40
C ALA A 718 -17.74 23.36 41.58
N GLN A 719 -18.44 23.70 40.50
CA GLN A 719 -19.72 24.40 40.49
C GLN A 719 -20.89 23.42 40.72
N ASP A 720 -20.69 22.14 40.48
CA ASP A 720 -21.59 21.01 40.63
C ASP A 720 -21.35 20.42 42.01
N GLN A 721 -20.13 20.11 42.43
CA GLN A 721 -19.83 19.94 43.86
C GLN A 721 -20.23 21.17 44.68
N LYS A 722 -20.27 22.39 44.14
CA LYS A 722 -20.88 23.54 44.83
C LYS A 722 -22.41 23.52 44.77
N ARG A 723 -23.05 23.19 43.64
CA ARG A 723 -24.51 23.08 43.52
C ARG A 723 -25.04 21.90 44.31
N GLU A 724 -24.50 20.70 44.13
CA GLU A 724 -24.61 19.52 44.98
C GLU A 724 -24.25 19.83 46.43
N LYS A 725 -23.21 20.60 46.78
CA LYS A 725 -22.99 20.98 48.19
C LYS A 725 -24.05 21.95 48.68
N GLU A 726 -24.54 22.88 47.87
CA GLU A 726 -25.63 23.78 48.21
C GLU A 726 -26.98 23.05 48.24
N GLU A 727 -27.18 22.00 47.45
CA GLU A 727 -28.36 21.15 47.41
C GLU A 727 -28.32 20.09 48.49
N LEU A 728 -27.17 19.49 48.78
CA LEU A 728 -26.91 18.68 49.97
C LEU A 728 -26.99 19.54 51.21
N HIS A 729 -26.58 20.81 51.22
CA HIS A 729 -26.83 21.72 52.34
C HIS A 729 -28.32 22.09 52.43
N LYS A 730 -29.03 22.36 51.31
CA LYS A 730 -30.50 22.56 51.31
C LYS A 730 -31.25 21.30 51.71
N ARG A 731 -30.73 20.11 51.36
CA ARG A 731 -31.31 18.79 51.63
C ARG A 731 -30.96 18.32 53.03
N VAL A 732 -29.78 18.64 53.56
CA VAL A 732 -29.44 18.54 54.98
C VAL A 732 -30.33 19.49 55.75
N VAL A 733 -30.42 20.78 55.44
CA VAL A 733 -31.39 21.70 56.09
C VAL A 733 -32.85 21.28 55.92
N LYS A 734 -33.21 20.54 54.86
CA LYS A 734 -34.55 19.96 54.69
C LYS A 734 -34.72 18.66 55.48
N LEU A 735 -33.70 17.81 55.58
CA LEU A 735 -33.67 16.56 56.34
C LEU A 735 -33.50 16.82 57.84
N GLU A 736 -32.79 17.87 58.24
CA GLU A 736 -32.75 18.48 59.56
C GLU A 736 -34.15 18.97 59.90
N LYS A 737 -34.82 19.75 59.05
CA LYS A 737 -36.23 20.14 59.29
C LYS A 737 -37.22 18.97 59.28
N GLU A 738 -37.00 17.94 58.47
CA GLU A 738 -37.81 16.71 58.46
C GLU A 738 -37.50 15.82 59.66
N LEU A 739 -36.27 15.87 60.21
CA LEU A 739 -35.85 15.21 61.43
C LEU A 739 -36.32 15.96 62.68
N ASP A 740 -36.21 17.29 62.72
CA ASP A 740 -36.80 18.17 63.73
C ASP A 740 -38.31 17.98 63.76
N ALA A 741 -38.96 17.90 62.58
CA ALA A 741 -40.38 17.57 62.48
C ALA A 741 -40.69 16.13 62.90
N LYS A 742 -39.82 15.15 62.59
CA LYS A 742 -39.97 13.77 63.08
C LYS A 742 -39.80 13.69 64.59
N GLN A 743 -38.80 14.34 65.16
CA GLN A 743 -38.57 14.42 66.60
C GLN A 743 -39.71 15.17 67.28
N ALA A 744 -40.23 16.25 66.70
CA ALA A 744 -41.43 16.93 67.18
C ALA A 744 -42.68 16.02 67.08
N LEU A 745 -42.80 15.18 66.05
CA LEU A 745 -43.87 14.19 65.92
C LEU A 745 -43.73 13.05 66.95
N GLU A 746 -42.53 12.55 67.20
CA GLU A 746 -42.24 11.51 68.21
C GLU A 746 -42.46 12.06 69.64
N LEU A 747 -42.00 13.28 69.91
CA LEU A 747 -42.27 14.00 71.15
C LEU A 747 -43.76 14.31 71.33
N GLU A 748 -44.50 14.62 70.26
CA GLU A 748 -45.96 14.85 70.33
C GLU A 748 -46.71 13.52 70.50
N ILE A 749 -46.28 12.43 69.85
CA ILE A 749 -46.77 11.07 70.08
C ILE A 749 -46.60 10.69 71.55
N GLU A 750 -45.43 10.91 72.16
CA GLU A 750 -45.22 10.65 73.58
C GLU A 750 -45.93 11.64 74.51
N ARG A 751 -46.09 12.91 74.11
CA ARG A 751 -46.90 13.88 74.86
C ARG A 751 -48.38 13.47 74.88
N LEU A 752 -48.91 12.98 73.77
CA LEU A 752 -50.27 12.47 73.64
C LEU A 752 -50.44 11.14 74.38
N ARG A 753 -49.48 10.22 74.30
CA ARG A 753 -49.44 8.99 75.13
C ARG A 753 -49.43 9.31 76.61
N GLY A 754 -48.55 10.20 77.07
CA GLY A 754 -48.48 10.65 78.46
C GLY A 754 -49.76 11.34 78.93
N ALA A 755 -50.37 12.19 78.11
CA ALA A 755 -51.66 12.81 78.41
C ALA A 755 -52.79 11.78 78.53
N MET A 756 -52.86 10.81 77.61
CA MET A 756 -53.80 9.69 77.63
C MET A 756 -53.60 8.79 78.86
N GLN A 757 -52.34 8.49 79.23
CA GLN A 757 -51.98 7.72 80.42
C GLN A 757 -52.46 8.43 81.70
N VAL A 758 -52.28 9.75 81.79
CA VAL A 758 -52.75 10.56 82.93
C VAL A 758 -54.28 10.62 82.99
N MET A 759 -54.96 10.86 81.87
CA MET A 759 -56.44 10.85 81.84
C MET A 759 -57.02 9.49 82.22
N LYS A 760 -56.36 8.39 81.82
CA LYS A 760 -56.74 7.03 82.24
C LYS A 760 -56.61 6.78 83.74
N HIS A 761 -55.81 7.57 84.47
CA HIS A 761 -55.73 7.54 85.94
C HIS A 761 -56.63 8.59 86.62
N MET A 762 -57.33 9.43 85.85
CA MET A 762 -58.33 10.39 86.36
C MET A 762 -59.77 9.96 86.02
N GLY A 763 -59.96 9.07 85.05
CA GLY A 763 -61.26 8.63 84.54
C GLY A 763 -61.89 7.43 85.25
N GLU A 764 -61.48 7.08 86.47
CA GLU A 764 -62.10 5.98 87.23
C GLU A 764 -63.55 6.33 87.67
N ASP A 765 -63.87 7.62 87.80
CA ASP A 765 -65.21 8.15 88.14
C ASP A 765 -66.12 8.45 86.90
N GLY A 766 -65.89 7.79 85.77
CA GLY A 766 -66.92 7.61 84.71
C GLY A 766 -67.34 8.84 83.89
N ASP A 767 -66.60 9.94 83.94
CA ASP A 767 -67.03 11.24 83.40
C ASP A 767 -66.97 11.32 81.85
N ILE A 768 -68.11 11.58 81.21
CA ILE A 768 -68.29 11.47 79.74
C ILE A 768 -67.43 12.51 78.98
N GLU A 769 -67.27 13.71 79.53
CA GLU A 769 -66.48 14.77 78.88
C GLU A 769 -64.96 14.45 78.87
N ILE A 770 -64.49 13.54 79.74
CA ILE A 770 -63.12 13.04 79.73
C ILE A 770 -62.97 11.97 78.64
N LEU A 771 -63.95 11.07 78.50
CA LEU A 771 -63.96 10.04 77.46
C LEU A 771 -63.91 10.64 76.04
N GLU A 772 -64.73 11.65 75.73
CA GLU A 772 -64.65 12.29 74.40
C GLU A 772 -63.32 13.01 74.12
N LYS A 773 -62.57 13.42 75.17
CA LYS A 773 -61.24 14.03 75.01
C LYS A 773 -60.17 12.95 74.82
N MET A 774 -60.31 11.82 75.49
CA MET A 774 -59.48 10.63 75.30
C MET A 774 -59.59 10.09 73.87
N ASP A 775 -60.81 9.94 73.33
CA ASP A 775 -61.03 9.47 71.96
C ASP A 775 -60.44 10.42 70.90
N ARG A 776 -60.51 11.74 71.10
CA ARG A 776 -59.87 12.73 70.22
C ARG A 776 -58.34 12.55 70.21
N ILE A 777 -57.73 12.49 71.39
CA ILE A 777 -56.28 12.25 71.57
C ILE A 777 -55.86 10.90 70.95
N GLN A 778 -56.66 9.84 71.11
CA GLN A 778 -56.35 8.51 70.59
C GLN A 778 -56.44 8.44 69.06
N ASN A 779 -57.36 9.19 68.43
CA ASN A 779 -57.46 9.27 66.97
C ASN A 779 -56.31 10.08 66.34
N ASP A 780 -55.88 11.19 66.96
CA ASP A 780 -54.73 11.96 66.46
C ASP A 780 -53.41 11.20 66.68
N LEU A 781 -53.27 10.52 67.82
CA LEU A 781 -52.16 9.59 68.09
C LEU A 781 -52.08 8.48 67.02
N LYS A 782 -53.22 7.89 66.63
CA LYS A 782 -53.30 6.86 65.58
C LYS A 782 -52.79 7.39 64.23
N LYS A 783 -53.25 8.57 63.80
CA LYS A 783 -52.75 9.21 62.56
C LYS A 783 -51.24 9.44 62.57
N LYS A 784 -50.67 9.88 63.70
CA LYS A 784 -49.23 10.15 63.78
C LYS A 784 -48.37 8.88 63.82
N VAL A 785 -48.89 7.78 64.34
CA VAL A 785 -48.27 6.46 64.18
C VAL A 785 -48.36 5.97 62.72
N GLU A 786 -49.46 6.22 62.02
CA GLU A 786 -49.62 5.88 60.60
C GLU A 786 -48.66 6.67 59.68
N GLU A 787 -48.49 7.98 59.93
CA GLU A 787 -47.47 8.81 59.25
C GLU A 787 -46.04 8.28 59.46
N LEU A 788 -45.71 7.82 60.67
CA LEU A 788 -44.38 7.28 61.01
C LEU A 788 -44.11 5.94 60.31
N ASN A 789 -45.11 5.05 60.25
CA ASN A 789 -44.97 3.74 59.60
C ASN A 789 -44.69 3.86 58.10
N ALA A 790 -45.41 4.76 57.40
CA ALA A 790 -45.19 5.00 55.96
C ALA A 790 -43.76 5.48 55.64
N GLN A 791 -43.09 6.16 56.59
CA GLN A 791 -41.70 6.58 56.43
C GLN A 791 -40.71 5.40 56.49
N GLU A 792 -40.98 4.38 57.30
CA GLU A 792 -40.13 3.19 57.43
C GLU A 792 -40.38 2.18 56.29
N GLU A 793 -41.61 2.10 55.75
CA GLU A 793 -41.92 1.32 54.54
C GLU A 793 -41.13 1.82 53.31
N LEU A 794 -41.00 3.15 53.16
CA LEU A 794 -40.16 3.76 52.12
C LEU A 794 -38.68 3.37 52.29
N ARG A 795 -38.16 3.40 53.52
CA ARG A 795 -36.79 2.99 53.85
C ARG A 795 -36.55 1.52 53.51
N GLN A 796 -37.47 0.63 53.90
CA GLN A 796 -37.36 -0.80 53.61
C GLN A 796 -37.42 -1.09 52.10
N THR A 797 -38.22 -0.32 51.35
CA THR A 797 -38.29 -0.41 49.88
C THR A 797 -36.96 -0.07 49.20
N LEU A 798 -36.23 0.92 49.72
CA LEU A 798 -34.90 1.28 49.21
C LEU A 798 -33.87 0.17 49.47
N ILE A 799 -33.89 -0.46 50.65
CA ILE A 799 -33.00 -1.59 50.98
C ILE A 799 -33.25 -2.80 50.05
N VAL A 800 -34.51 -3.08 49.70
CA VAL A 800 -34.85 -4.13 48.73
C VAL A 800 -34.38 -3.79 47.31
N ARG A 801 -34.29 -2.50 46.96
CA ARG A 801 -33.79 -2.03 45.65
C ARG A 801 -32.27 -2.11 45.52
N GLU A 802 -31.52 -1.73 46.55
CA GLU A 802 -30.05 -1.85 46.60
C GLU A 802 -29.62 -3.30 46.35
N ARG A 803 -30.16 -4.24 47.12
CA ARG A 803 -29.81 -5.68 47.02
C ARG A 803 -30.00 -6.22 45.61
N ARG A 804 -31.15 -5.93 44.98
CA ARG A 804 -31.43 -6.35 43.59
C ARG A 804 -30.46 -5.74 42.56
N SER A 805 -29.98 -4.53 42.79
CA SER A 805 -28.99 -3.86 41.93
C SER A 805 -27.61 -4.54 42.05
N ASN A 806 -27.20 -4.83 43.29
CA ASN A 806 -25.98 -5.57 43.59
C ASN A 806 -26.03 -7.00 43.01
N ASP A 807 -27.17 -7.70 43.14
CA ASP A 807 -27.38 -9.04 42.58
C ASP A 807 -27.19 -9.07 41.04
N GLU A 808 -27.75 -8.11 40.28
CA GLU A 808 -27.51 -8.04 38.82
C GLU A 808 -26.02 -7.79 38.51
N LEU A 809 -25.35 -6.93 39.30
CA LEU A 809 -23.94 -6.60 39.12
C LEU A 809 -23.02 -7.80 39.38
N GLN A 810 -23.24 -8.59 40.44
CA GLN A 810 -22.43 -9.78 40.71
C GLN A 810 -22.67 -10.90 39.69
N GLU A 811 -23.92 -11.17 39.30
CA GLU A 811 -24.23 -12.16 38.27
C GLU A 811 -23.68 -11.77 36.89
N ALA A 812 -23.64 -10.47 36.56
CA ALA A 812 -23.00 -9.97 35.34
C ALA A 812 -21.47 -10.14 35.38
N ARG A 813 -20.80 -9.88 36.52
CA ARG A 813 -19.36 -10.13 36.69
C ARG A 813 -19.03 -11.62 36.51
N LYS A 814 -19.78 -12.50 37.18
CA LYS A 814 -19.63 -13.96 37.17
C LYS A 814 -19.76 -14.57 35.77
N GLU A 815 -20.72 -14.11 34.98
CA GLU A 815 -20.90 -14.56 33.59
C GLU A 815 -19.72 -14.15 32.69
N LEU A 816 -19.19 -12.93 32.85
CA LEU A 816 -18.01 -12.48 32.11
C LEU A 816 -16.73 -13.19 32.55
N ILE A 817 -16.59 -13.51 33.84
CA ILE A 817 -15.47 -14.30 34.37
C ILE A 817 -15.45 -15.68 33.71
N ASN A 818 -16.58 -16.40 33.73
CA ASN A 818 -16.74 -17.68 33.03
C ASN A 818 -16.44 -17.57 31.53
N GLY A 819 -16.94 -16.52 30.87
CA GLY A 819 -16.73 -16.28 29.44
C GLY A 819 -15.28 -16.03 29.02
N LEU A 820 -14.42 -15.55 29.93
CA LEU A 820 -13.02 -15.24 29.68
C LEU A 820 -12.06 -16.38 30.06
N MET A 821 -12.46 -17.36 30.88
CA MET A 821 -11.58 -18.46 31.32
C MET A 821 -11.01 -19.30 30.16
N GLU A 822 -11.69 -19.39 29.02
CA GLU A 822 -11.22 -20.20 27.86
C GLU A 822 -9.93 -19.68 27.19
N ARG A 823 -9.48 -18.43 27.48
CA ARG A 823 -8.22 -17.90 26.94
C ARG A 823 -7.54 -16.92 27.88
N SER A 824 -6.32 -17.25 28.32
CA SER A 824 -5.39 -16.27 28.88
C SER A 824 -5.15 -15.11 27.88
N SER A 825 -5.15 -13.89 28.41
CA SER A 825 -5.19 -12.64 27.64
C SER A 825 -4.22 -11.62 28.24
N ARG A 826 -3.42 -10.95 27.39
CA ARG A 826 -2.40 -9.97 27.79
C ARG A 826 -2.94 -8.56 28.08
N VAL A 827 -4.26 -8.38 28.25
CA VAL A 827 -4.87 -7.06 28.48
C VAL A 827 -5.91 -7.15 29.60
N ILE A 828 -7.16 -7.49 29.30
CA ILE A 828 -8.14 -7.92 30.31
C ILE A 828 -8.19 -9.45 30.26
N GLY A 829 -7.95 -10.10 31.39
CA GLY A 829 -7.94 -11.56 31.53
C GLY A 829 -8.53 -11.97 32.88
N ILE A 830 -8.44 -13.26 33.19
CA ILE A 830 -8.75 -13.77 34.52
C ILE A 830 -7.44 -13.98 35.28
N LYS A 831 -7.31 -13.30 36.41
CA LYS A 831 -6.29 -13.61 37.41
C LYS A 831 -7.00 -14.43 38.49
N LYS A 832 -6.42 -15.57 38.85
CA LYS A 832 -6.86 -16.33 40.00
C LYS A 832 -6.13 -15.78 41.24
N MET A 833 -6.86 -15.17 42.16
CA MET A 833 -6.29 -14.57 43.36
C MET A 833 -5.94 -15.68 44.36
N GLY A 834 -4.66 -15.77 44.73
CA GLY A 834 -4.14 -16.84 45.61
C GLY A 834 -3.79 -18.17 44.92
N ASP A 835 -3.72 -18.22 43.58
CA ASP A 835 -3.19 -19.39 42.84
C ASP A 835 -1.66 -19.36 42.84
N LEU A 836 -1.02 -20.46 43.25
CA LEU A 836 0.43 -20.53 43.41
C LEU A 836 1.12 -20.81 42.07
N ASP A 837 2.04 -19.95 41.61
CA ASP A 837 2.82 -20.22 40.40
C ASP A 837 3.82 -21.36 40.68
N ASN A 838 3.74 -22.44 39.91
CA ASN A 838 4.64 -23.59 39.99
C ASN A 838 6.02 -23.27 39.38
N LYS A 839 6.11 -22.32 38.45
CA LYS A 839 7.34 -22.05 37.68
C LYS A 839 8.57 -21.71 38.55
N PRO A 840 8.47 -20.93 39.65
CA PRO A 840 9.58 -20.76 40.60
C PRO A 840 10.00 -22.07 41.28
N PHE A 841 9.06 -22.91 41.70
CA PHE A 841 9.34 -24.20 42.32
C PHE A 841 10.05 -25.14 41.34
N TYR A 842 9.62 -25.22 40.08
CA TYR A 842 10.35 -25.93 39.02
C TYR A 842 11.76 -25.36 38.80
N THR A 843 11.90 -24.02 38.84
CA THR A 843 13.20 -23.35 38.69
C THR A 843 14.14 -23.59 39.88
N ALA A 844 13.60 -23.89 41.06
CA ALA A 844 14.34 -24.31 42.25
C ALA A 844 14.70 -25.80 42.20
N THR A 845 13.73 -26.70 41.98
CA THR A 845 13.95 -28.16 41.95
C THR A 845 14.90 -28.59 40.83
N LYS A 846 14.86 -27.94 39.66
CA LYS A 846 15.81 -28.16 38.55
C LYS A 846 17.27 -27.84 38.88
N ARG A 847 17.56 -27.18 40.01
CA ARG A 847 18.93 -26.96 40.53
C ARG A 847 19.43 -28.12 41.41
N ILE A 848 18.54 -29.06 41.76
CA ILE A 848 18.75 -30.10 42.79
C ILE A 848 18.53 -31.50 42.21
N TYR A 849 17.53 -31.67 41.34
CA TYR A 849 17.09 -32.93 40.76
C TYR A 849 17.37 -33.02 39.24
N SER A 850 17.19 -34.21 38.64
CA SER A 850 17.35 -34.38 37.19
C SER A 850 16.23 -33.69 36.40
N ASP A 851 16.42 -33.49 35.10
CA ASP A 851 15.40 -32.90 34.23
C ASP A 851 14.12 -33.74 34.12
N GLU A 852 14.18 -35.04 34.38
CA GLU A 852 13.02 -35.96 34.39
C GLU A 852 12.32 -35.95 35.76
N ASP A 853 13.06 -35.90 36.87
CA ASP A 853 12.49 -35.88 38.23
C ASP A 853 11.98 -34.49 38.66
N ALA A 854 12.58 -33.41 38.13
CA ALA A 854 12.36 -32.05 38.63
C ALA A 854 10.93 -31.53 38.42
N GLU A 855 10.21 -31.98 37.38
CA GLU A 855 8.81 -31.58 37.13
C GLU A 855 7.84 -32.25 38.12
N GLU A 856 8.06 -33.53 38.43
CA GLU A 856 7.31 -34.24 39.48
C GLU A 856 7.60 -33.66 40.87
N LYS A 857 8.88 -33.42 41.20
CA LYS A 857 9.27 -32.82 42.49
C LYS A 857 8.85 -31.37 42.64
N ALA A 858 8.70 -30.61 41.55
CA ALA A 858 8.10 -29.29 41.59
C ALA A 858 6.60 -29.38 41.92
N ALA A 859 5.87 -30.28 41.26
CA ALA A 859 4.44 -30.48 41.50
C ALA A 859 4.15 -30.97 42.94
N GLU A 860 4.93 -31.90 43.47
CA GLU A 860 4.85 -32.33 44.88
C GLU A 860 5.04 -31.14 45.85
N LEU A 861 6.09 -30.35 45.63
CA LEU A 861 6.41 -29.22 46.50
C LEU A 861 5.34 -28.11 46.40
N CYS A 862 4.86 -27.78 45.20
CA CYS A 862 3.75 -26.86 45.02
C CYS A 862 2.48 -27.33 45.73
N SER A 863 2.11 -28.61 45.59
CA SER A 863 0.91 -29.14 46.23
C SER A 863 0.97 -29.02 47.76
N LEU A 864 2.14 -29.29 48.36
CA LEU A 864 2.34 -29.12 49.80
C LEU A 864 2.14 -27.66 50.25
N TRP A 865 2.61 -26.69 49.47
CA TRP A 865 2.44 -25.27 49.77
C TRP A 865 1.04 -24.73 49.43
N GLU A 866 0.36 -25.31 48.43
CA GLU A 866 -1.08 -25.08 48.20
C GLU A 866 -1.93 -25.63 49.36
N ASP A 867 -1.60 -26.80 49.90
CA ASP A 867 -2.32 -27.36 51.05
C ASP A 867 -2.11 -26.51 52.31
N TYR A 868 -0.90 -25.98 52.54
CA TYR A 868 -0.68 -24.98 53.59
C TYR A 868 -1.42 -23.66 53.33
N LEU A 869 -1.47 -23.14 52.09
CA LEU A 869 -2.28 -21.97 51.75
C LEU A 869 -3.77 -22.15 52.13
N ARG A 870 -4.29 -23.36 51.95
CA ARG A 870 -5.70 -23.74 52.24
C ARG A 870 -5.97 -24.01 53.72
N ASP A 871 -4.93 -24.23 54.54
CA ASP A 871 -5.03 -24.53 55.96
C ASP A 871 -5.55 -23.32 56.76
N PRO A 872 -6.77 -23.37 57.35
CA PRO A 872 -7.30 -22.25 58.13
C PRO A 872 -6.56 -22.02 59.46
N SER A 873 -5.78 -22.99 59.93
CA SER A 873 -4.96 -22.86 61.14
C SER A 873 -3.62 -22.16 60.89
N TRP A 874 -3.20 -22.05 59.63
CA TRP A 874 -2.00 -21.30 59.26
C TRP A 874 -2.37 -19.89 58.76
N HIS A 875 -2.05 -18.91 59.59
CA HIS A 875 -2.27 -17.49 59.31
C HIS A 875 -0.99 -16.71 59.63
N PRO A 876 0.04 -16.77 58.76
CA PRO A 876 1.33 -16.12 58.98
C PRO A 876 1.24 -14.63 58.66
N PHE A 877 0.37 -13.92 59.39
CA PHE A 877 0.20 -12.47 59.31
C PHE A 877 0.34 -11.85 60.71
N LYS A 878 1.09 -10.74 60.78
CA LYS A 878 1.14 -9.87 61.96
C LYS A 878 0.29 -8.61 61.74
N ILE A 879 -0.56 -8.30 62.72
CA ILE A 879 -1.47 -7.15 62.67
C ILE A 879 -0.67 -5.87 63.00
N ILE A 880 -0.34 -5.08 61.99
CA ILE A 880 0.17 -3.72 62.21
C ILE A 880 -1.02 -2.80 62.44
N THR A 881 -1.22 -2.42 63.70
CA THR A 881 -2.18 -1.38 64.09
C THR A 881 -1.53 -0.01 63.89
N ALA A 882 -1.95 0.72 62.87
CA ALA A 882 -1.46 2.07 62.57
C ALA A 882 -2.63 3.04 62.38
N GLU A 883 -2.60 4.15 63.12
CA GLU A 883 -3.47 5.33 62.90
C GLU A 883 -5.00 5.01 62.82
N GLY A 884 -5.49 4.06 63.62
CA GLY A 884 -6.90 3.65 63.58
C GLY A 884 -7.26 2.70 62.44
N SER A 885 -6.28 2.07 61.79
CA SER A 885 -6.48 0.88 60.96
C SER A 885 -5.55 -0.25 61.38
N SER A 886 -6.12 -1.40 61.76
CA SER A 886 -5.40 -2.67 61.82
C SER A 886 -5.20 -3.20 60.41
N LYS A 887 -3.96 -3.47 60.01
CA LYS A 887 -3.62 -4.12 58.75
C LYS A 887 -2.78 -5.37 59.01
N GLU A 888 -3.32 -6.52 58.64
CA GLU A 888 -2.58 -7.76 58.53
C GLU A 888 -1.54 -7.62 57.41
N ILE A 889 -0.25 -7.71 57.76
CA ILE A 889 0.82 -7.95 56.79
C ILE A 889 1.41 -9.33 57.05
N ILE A 890 2.06 -9.91 56.05
CA ILE A 890 2.73 -11.21 56.21
C ILE A 890 3.82 -11.09 57.28
N ASP A 891 3.88 -12.08 58.18
CA ASP A 891 4.99 -12.19 59.11
C ASP A 891 6.15 -12.95 58.48
N GLU A 892 7.17 -12.20 58.08
CA GLU A 892 8.39 -12.71 57.44
C GLU A 892 9.23 -13.62 58.37
N GLU A 893 8.84 -13.68 59.65
CA GLU A 893 9.43 -14.49 60.72
C GLU A 893 8.72 -15.82 60.99
N ASP A 894 7.59 -16.14 60.32
CA ASP A 894 6.94 -17.46 60.41
C ASP A 894 7.90 -18.60 60.01
N GLU A 895 7.90 -19.71 60.75
CA GLU A 895 8.86 -20.80 60.56
C GLU A 895 8.72 -21.47 59.19
N LYS A 896 7.49 -21.69 58.70
CA LYS A 896 7.28 -22.26 57.36
C LYS A 896 7.74 -21.28 56.27
N LEU A 897 7.44 -19.98 56.41
CA LEU A 897 7.91 -18.96 55.48
C LEU A 897 9.44 -18.75 55.52
N LYS A 898 10.11 -19.08 56.63
CA LYS A 898 11.58 -19.16 56.71
C LYS A 898 12.12 -20.38 55.96
N ASP A 899 11.59 -21.58 56.22
CA ASP A 899 11.99 -22.81 55.53
C ASP A 899 11.83 -22.67 54.00
N LEU A 900 10.80 -21.94 53.55
CA LEU A 900 10.57 -21.70 52.14
C LEU A 900 11.66 -20.82 51.48
N LYS A 901 12.35 -19.95 52.23
CA LYS A 901 13.45 -19.11 51.69
C LYS A 901 14.65 -19.96 51.26
N GLU A 902 14.82 -21.19 51.77
CA GLU A 902 15.88 -22.10 51.32
C GLU A 902 15.71 -22.56 49.87
N TYR A 903 14.47 -22.62 49.37
CA TYR A 903 14.16 -22.91 47.96
C TYR A 903 14.37 -21.70 47.03
N GLY A 904 14.61 -20.51 47.61
CA GLY A 904 15.02 -19.30 46.91
C GLY A 904 13.95 -18.22 46.82
N GLU A 905 14.42 -16.98 46.66
CA GLU A 905 13.62 -15.75 46.71
C GLU A 905 12.41 -15.75 45.74
N GLU A 906 12.56 -16.29 44.53
CA GLU A 906 11.46 -16.40 43.55
C GLU A 906 10.28 -17.25 44.06
N VAL A 907 10.58 -18.28 44.88
CA VAL A 907 9.59 -19.18 45.48
C VAL A 907 8.88 -18.49 46.65
N TYR A 908 9.66 -17.84 47.53
CA TYR A 908 9.14 -17.05 48.64
C TYR A 908 8.24 -15.90 48.16
N GLN A 909 8.61 -15.19 47.09
CA GLN A 909 7.81 -14.10 46.52
C GLN A 909 6.50 -14.61 45.88
N ALA A 910 6.52 -15.75 45.17
CA ALA A 910 5.28 -16.33 44.63
C ALA A 910 4.31 -16.75 45.75
N MET A 911 4.83 -17.38 46.81
CA MET A 911 4.04 -17.81 47.96
C MET A 911 3.46 -16.64 48.75
N THR A 912 4.28 -15.65 49.10
CA THR A 912 3.82 -14.47 49.85
C THR A 912 2.83 -13.62 49.03
N THR A 913 2.99 -13.56 47.71
CA THR A 913 2.00 -12.94 46.82
C THR A 913 0.65 -13.68 46.87
N ALA A 914 0.65 -15.01 46.70
CA ALA A 914 -0.58 -15.82 46.75
C ALA A 914 -1.27 -15.72 48.12
N LEU A 915 -0.49 -15.75 49.19
CA LEU A 915 -0.98 -15.66 50.56
C LEU A 915 -1.63 -14.29 50.85
N ALA A 916 -0.97 -13.19 50.46
CA ALA A 916 -1.53 -11.83 50.58
C ALA A 916 -2.81 -11.65 49.76
N GLU A 917 -2.82 -12.10 48.51
CA GLU A 917 -4.01 -12.05 47.64
C GLU A 917 -5.19 -12.81 48.24
N MET A 918 -4.95 -13.97 48.84
CA MET A 918 -6.03 -14.73 49.46
C MET A 918 -6.58 -14.03 50.72
N ASN A 919 -5.78 -13.24 51.42
CA ASN A 919 -6.23 -12.46 52.58
C ASN A 919 -6.94 -11.16 52.20
N GLU A 920 -6.60 -10.53 51.06
CA GLU A 920 -7.33 -9.37 50.52
C GLU A 920 -8.67 -9.78 49.88
N TYR A 921 -8.71 -10.89 49.12
CA TYR A 921 -9.88 -11.27 48.30
C TYR A 921 -10.75 -12.38 48.91
N ASN A 922 -10.22 -13.21 49.83
CA ASN A 922 -10.97 -14.32 50.45
C ASN A 922 -10.50 -14.70 51.88
N PRO A 923 -10.37 -13.73 52.82
CA PRO A 923 -9.71 -13.96 54.12
C PRO A 923 -10.32 -15.12 54.90
N SER A 924 -11.66 -15.22 54.92
CA SER A 924 -12.40 -16.25 55.66
C SER A 924 -12.55 -17.59 54.90
N GLY A 925 -12.40 -17.60 53.58
CA GLY A 925 -12.68 -18.79 52.75
C GLY A 925 -11.45 -19.63 52.40
N ARG A 926 -10.25 -19.05 52.38
CA ARG A 926 -8.98 -19.75 52.06
C ARG A 926 -9.02 -20.60 50.77
N TYR A 927 -9.79 -20.15 49.77
CA TYR A 927 -9.81 -20.75 48.43
C TYR A 927 -9.55 -19.71 47.33
N VAL A 928 -8.96 -20.17 46.23
CA VAL A 928 -8.60 -19.37 45.06
C VAL A 928 -9.85 -18.75 44.41
N ILE A 929 -9.89 -17.43 44.23
CA ILE A 929 -11.00 -16.73 43.57
C ILE A 929 -10.59 -16.23 42.16
N PRO A 930 -11.31 -16.61 41.09
CA PRO A 930 -11.08 -16.05 39.75
C PRO A 930 -11.65 -14.62 39.66
N GLU A 931 -10.76 -13.63 39.51
CA GLU A 931 -11.09 -12.22 39.35
C GLU A 931 -10.82 -11.71 37.93
N MET A 932 -11.61 -10.73 37.51
CA MET A 932 -11.37 -10.05 36.24
C MET A 932 -10.24 -9.03 36.44
N TRP A 933 -9.16 -9.14 35.67
CA TRP A 933 -7.93 -8.41 35.93
C TRP A 933 -7.45 -7.61 34.72
N ASN A 934 -7.03 -6.36 34.96
CA ASN A 934 -6.37 -5.52 33.98
C ASN A 934 -4.85 -5.70 34.11
N HIS A 935 -4.30 -6.61 33.30
CA HIS A 935 -2.88 -6.97 33.31
C HIS A 935 -1.95 -5.85 32.80
N ARG A 936 -2.48 -4.70 32.35
CA ARG A 936 -1.68 -3.50 32.03
C ARG A 936 -1.54 -2.55 33.22
N GLU A 937 -2.59 -2.44 34.02
CA GLU A 937 -2.66 -1.49 35.14
C GLU A 937 -2.42 -2.14 36.51
N GLY A 938 -2.26 -3.46 36.57
CA GLY A 938 -1.93 -4.18 37.81
C GLY A 938 -3.06 -4.18 38.84
N ARG A 939 -4.32 -4.03 38.40
CA ARG A 939 -5.51 -3.93 39.26
C ARG A 939 -6.67 -4.79 38.76
N LYS A 940 -7.65 -5.00 39.64
CA LYS A 940 -8.99 -5.51 39.29
C LYS A 940 -9.63 -4.65 38.19
N ALA A 941 -10.24 -5.31 37.21
CA ALA A 941 -10.94 -4.69 36.10
C ALA A 941 -12.43 -4.46 36.45
N THR A 942 -12.96 -3.33 36.02
CA THR A 942 -14.39 -3.00 36.11
C THR A 942 -15.22 -3.82 35.12
N LEU A 943 -16.52 -3.96 35.41
CA LEU A 943 -17.48 -4.66 34.53
C LEU A 943 -17.46 -4.08 33.09
N ARG A 944 -17.30 -2.76 32.98
CA ARG A 944 -17.16 -2.03 31.70
C ARG A 944 -15.91 -2.43 30.91
N GLU A 945 -14.76 -2.54 31.56
CA GLU A 945 -13.49 -2.90 30.90
C GLU A 945 -13.58 -4.29 30.25
N GLY A 946 -14.17 -5.27 30.96
CA GLY A 946 -14.42 -6.61 30.43
C GLY A 946 -15.33 -6.62 29.21
N VAL A 947 -16.49 -5.96 29.29
CA VAL A 947 -17.43 -5.79 28.17
C VAL A 947 -16.73 -5.16 26.96
N SER A 948 -16.04 -4.03 27.17
CA SER A 948 -15.36 -3.30 26.10
C SER A 948 -14.27 -4.15 25.42
N TYR A 949 -13.54 -4.96 26.20
CA TYR A 949 -12.51 -5.86 25.69
C TYR A 949 -13.09 -6.98 24.78
N ILE A 950 -14.17 -7.64 25.21
CA ILE A 950 -14.83 -8.70 24.44
C ILE A 950 -15.42 -8.12 23.13
N LEU A 951 -16.05 -6.95 23.20
CA LEU A 951 -16.57 -6.24 22.01
C LEU A 951 -15.45 -5.91 21.01
N LYS A 952 -14.28 -5.46 21.49
CA LYS A 952 -13.10 -5.20 20.64
C LYS A 952 -12.60 -6.49 19.97
N LEU A 953 -12.47 -7.59 20.71
CA LEU A 953 -12.10 -8.89 20.15
C LEU A 953 -13.07 -9.35 19.05
N TRP A 954 -14.38 -9.22 19.28
CA TRP A 954 -15.41 -9.62 18.32
C TRP A 954 -15.39 -8.75 17.05
N LYS A 955 -15.32 -7.41 17.17
CA LYS A 955 -15.24 -6.49 16.02
C LYS A 955 -13.99 -6.73 15.15
N VAL A 956 -12.83 -7.02 15.75
CA VAL A 956 -11.58 -7.33 15.02
C VAL A 956 -11.70 -8.58 14.14
N HIS A 957 -12.47 -9.59 14.57
CA HIS A 957 -12.68 -10.81 13.77
C HIS A 957 -13.76 -10.62 12.69
N LYS A 958 -14.80 -9.79 12.93
CA LYS A 958 -15.80 -9.40 11.91
C LYS A 958 -15.12 -8.68 10.72
N ARG A 959 -14.13 -7.81 10.97
CA ARG A 959 -13.37 -7.08 9.94
C ARG A 959 -12.44 -7.92 9.06
N LYS A 960 -12.20 -9.20 9.37
CA LYS A 960 -11.41 -10.12 8.53
C LYS A 960 -12.27 -11.00 7.61
N LYS A 961 -13.53 -10.61 7.41
CA LYS A 961 -14.57 -11.40 6.72
C LYS A 961 -15.29 -10.62 5.60
N ASN A 962 -15.04 -9.32 5.53
CA ASN A 962 -15.23 -8.47 4.35
C ASN A 962 -13.85 -8.26 3.72
#